data_AF-A0A0K6FUP7-F1
#
_entry.id   AF-A0A0K6FUP7-F1
#
_cell.length_a   1.000
_cell.length_b   1.000
_cell.length_c   1.000
_cell.angle_alpha   90.00
_cell.angle_beta   90.00
_cell.angle_gamma   90.00
#
_symmetry.space_group_name_H-M   'P 1'
#
loop_
_entity.id
_entity.type
_entity.pdbx_description
1 polymer ?
#
loop_
_entity_poly.entity_id
_entity_poly.type
_entity_poly.pdbx_seq_one_letter_code
_entity_poly.pdbx_strand_id
1 'polypeptide(L)'
;MDVHLPLGTPAPTLYRAKQDIALRHLDQLSNMSFEEEVSPPYDSDDEFPYGPFGSSSPYDNLVQWSLDNAEHIKDAVKIRAFGGPNGSDIQWTNTLLCFMEAATVYLRDSSKVKGAMEAYKKEEFEEAFRLLNESTKRIQEIAAIWGMKFQLLCDLTDGSGSWFWNGPFCGAFYSEDPDAPFVGVVFKGTNIKNLKDIMVDINTTTVQTGDMLYNTNVSKGVFNGMFNHKIPVVVHVAGHSLGGSYSNICFTQFTVPNALPPSCVLGDLYTFGCPRIGYKDFAEAMRDHLGEHTGSAWRIANLNDPVTQVPPIFSRKSPFNHVDAGYRLSQSDKPVLLPSEISTLTSGLQSWPDVTPHHAVTYYTYLQSMDAQLPLGVNAPLGVPAGTLGDAKEKIATNHLYQLASLSFEELDEASPEEDSEDEFPYGPFGSSSRYNDLLEWTKVNAAHIKEAVKNRAYGGPDGSNIQWPNVFLCFLEAAAVYLRDSEKVREAAEEAKKGGDEGFKNAFQLLEESTNQTQEIAALWGMNFQVLCDLVEGSGSWSQNGPYCGAFYSEDPDAPFVGVVFKGTNIKNLNDVLTNLKFHAIQTEGILYNTHVSEGVHDGMFKAVGGKVAFNLIRQGLNDLCPNIANGNKDVVIHVAGHSLGGSYSNVCYTQFTVPNTLPPSSVLGDLYTFGCPRIGYKDFAEAMREHLGEHTGYAWRIANHKDPVTKVPPIPFTGNSQFNHVDAGYRLSKSKKPELIPSEIGTLTSGPFWLALSQHHATTYYAYLHKALSG
;
A
#
# COMPACT_ATOMS: atom_id res chain seq x y z
N MET A 1 -9.67 -28.24 2.89
CA MET A 1 -10.54 -27.67 1.85
C MET A 1 -10.75 -26.21 2.17
N ASP A 2 -11.38 -25.45 1.27
CA ASP A 2 -11.61 -24.01 1.35
C ASP A 2 -10.34 -23.17 1.16
N VAL A 3 -9.93 -23.03 -0.11
CA VAL A 3 -8.89 -22.10 -0.55
C VAL A 3 -9.54 -20.72 -0.78
N HIS A 4 -9.53 -19.86 0.24
CA HIS A 4 -9.93 -18.47 0.06
C HIS A 4 -8.79 -17.64 -0.56
N LEU A 5 -9.06 -17.08 -1.74
CA LEU A 5 -8.30 -15.92 -2.22
C LEU A 5 -8.58 -14.73 -1.28
N PRO A 6 -7.56 -14.05 -0.74
CA PRO A 6 -7.78 -12.92 0.15
C PRO A 6 -8.20 -11.67 -0.64
N LEU A 7 -9.38 -11.14 -0.32
CA LEU A 7 -9.71 -9.74 -0.61
C LEU A 7 -8.86 -8.86 0.33
N GLY A 8 -7.93 -8.08 -0.23
CA GLY A 8 -7.17 -7.08 0.55
C GLY A 8 -8.10 -5.99 1.08
N THR A 9 -7.82 -5.42 2.26
CA THR A 9 -8.86 -4.64 2.95
C THR A 9 -9.30 -3.45 2.19
N PRO A 10 -10.61 -3.35 2.04
CA PRO A 10 -11.59 -1.71 2.40
C PRO A 10 -10.90 -0.72 3.36
N ALA A 11 -11.29 0.55 3.30
CA ALA A 11 -10.63 1.67 4.01
C ALA A 11 -11.51 2.97 3.91
N PRO A 12 -11.22 4.16 4.55
CA PRO A 12 -12.09 5.26 5.15
C PRO A 12 -13.17 6.27 4.63
N THR A 13 -13.39 6.59 3.35
CA THR A 13 -14.26 7.62 2.67
C THR A 13 -14.12 7.57 1.12
N LEU A 14 -15.12 7.37 0.25
CA LEU A 14 -15.05 7.14 -1.24
C LEU A 14 -14.22 8.14 -2.19
N TYR A 15 -13.24 8.90 -1.68
CA TYR A 15 -12.00 9.48 -2.26
C TYR A 15 -10.76 9.22 -1.31
N ARG A 16 -10.55 8.05 -0.65
CA ARG A 16 -9.22 7.48 -0.34
C ARG A 16 -8.95 5.94 -0.62
N ALA A 17 -9.57 5.36 -1.67
CA ALA A 17 -9.39 4.16 -2.59
C ALA A 17 -9.44 4.41 -4.22
N LYS A 18 -10.54 4.48 -5.01
CA LYS A 18 -10.93 5.38 -6.21
C LYS A 18 -10.00 6.52 -6.63
N GLN A 19 -8.79 6.23 -7.02
CA GLN A 19 -7.85 6.97 -7.89
C GLN A 19 -6.67 6.00 -8.09
N ASP A 20 -6.60 4.94 -7.29
CA ASP A 20 -5.68 3.84 -7.45
C ASP A 20 -6.08 2.84 -8.52
N ILE A 21 -7.28 2.79 -9.11
CA ILE A 21 -7.52 2.02 -10.36
C ILE A 21 -7.16 2.94 -11.45
N ALA A 22 -7.78 4.08 -11.68
CA ALA A 22 -7.25 4.83 -12.81
C ALA A 22 -5.83 5.39 -12.53
N LEU A 23 -5.17 5.06 -11.38
CA LEU A 23 -3.74 4.65 -11.30
C LEU A 23 -3.47 3.19 -11.69
N ARG A 24 -3.80 2.12 -10.94
CA ARG A 24 -3.48 0.69 -11.23
C ARG A 24 -4.12 0.03 -12.46
N HIS A 25 -5.28 0.44 -12.94
CA HIS A 25 -5.80 0.39 -14.31
C HIS A 25 -5.01 1.29 -15.28
N LEU A 26 -4.52 2.50 -14.96
CA LEU A 26 -3.49 3.14 -15.81
C LEU A 26 -2.15 2.38 -15.80
N ASP A 27 -1.83 1.68 -14.72
CA ASP A 27 -0.67 0.83 -14.51
C ASP A 27 -0.87 -0.48 -15.28
N GLN A 28 -2.05 -1.08 -15.18
CA GLN A 28 -2.52 -2.24 -15.93
C GLN A 28 -2.43 -1.93 -17.42
N LEU A 29 -3.03 -0.82 -17.88
CA LEU A 29 -2.92 -0.29 -19.24
C LEU A 29 -1.47 -0.05 -19.61
N SER A 30 -0.67 0.63 -18.78
CA SER A 30 0.70 0.96 -19.15
C SER A 30 1.58 -0.29 -19.31
N ASN A 31 1.30 -1.34 -18.53
CA ASN A 31 1.96 -2.64 -18.62
C ASN A 31 1.36 -3.57 -19.71
N MET A 32 0.35 -3.15 -20.49
CA MET A 32 -0.11 -3.87 -21.68
C MET A 32 0.83 -3.64 -22.88
N SER A 33 0.76 -4.55 -23.85
CA SER A 33 1.30 -4.36 -25.20
C SER A 33 0.20 -3.91 -26.16
N PHE A 34 0.55 -3.07 -27.12
CA PHE A 34 -0.43 -2.32 -27.92
C PHE A 34 -0.23 -2.54 -29.41
N GLU A 35 -1.31 -2.92 -30.09
CA GLU A 35 -1.43 -2.80 -31.54
C GLU A 35 -1.99 -1.41 -31.87
N GLU A 36 -1.41 -0.72 -32.86
CA GLU A 36 -1.94 0.57 -33.29
C GLU A 36 -3.22 0.39 -34.08
N GLU A 37 -4.31 1.02 -33.63
CA GLU A 37 -5.50 1.21 -34.46
C GLU A 37 -5.12 1.98 -35.73
N VAL A 38 -5.09 1.28 -36.87
CA VAL A 38 -4.97 1.90 -38.18
C VAL A 38 -6.21 2.78 -38.38
N SER A 39 -6.02 4.09 -38.23
CA SER A 39 -7.10 5.06 -38.35
C SER A 39 -7.82 4.89 -39.70
N PRO A 40 -9.15 4.67 -39.72
CA PRO A 40 -9.90 4.70 -40.95
C PRO A 40 -9.71 6.05 -41.64
N PRO A 41 -9.61 6.10 -42.99
CA PRO A 41 -9.67 7.37 -43.69
C PRO A 41 -11.01 8.04 -43.38
N TYR A 42 -10.98 9.35 -43.14
CA TYR A 42 -12.18 10.18 -42.95
C TYR A 42 -13.02 10.16 -44.24
N ASP A 43 -14.13 9.41 -44.27
CA ASP A 43 -15.27 9.67 -45.19
C ASP A 43 -16.54 8.86 -44.87
N SER A 44 -17.70 9.50 -45.07
CA SER A 44 -19.04 8.92 -45.31
C SER A 44 -19.70 7.94 -44.31
N ASP A 45 -20.43 8.51 -43.35
CA ASP A 45 -21.91 8.40 -43.16
C ASP A 45 -22.68 7.05 -43.01
N ASP A 46 -22.17 5.87 -43.42
CA ASP A 46 -23.01 4.66 -43.60
C ASP A 46 -22.70 3.48 -42.65
N GLU A 47 -22.35 3.76 -41.39
CA GLU A 47 -22.03 2.74 -40.40
C GLU A 47 -22.68 3.01 -39.03
N PHE A 48 -23.92 2.52 -38.83
CA PHE A 48 -24.72 2.59 -37.59
C PHE A 48 -24.32 3.78 -36.69
N PRO A 49 -24.60 5.04 -37.11
CA PRO A 49 -23.85 6.24 -36.68
C PRO A 49 -23.95 6.59 -35.19
N TYR A 50 -24.70 5.78 -34.43
CA TYR A 50 -25.26 6.04 -33.12
C TYR A 50 -24.86 4.98 -32.07
N GLY A 51 -24.05 3.99 -32.45
CA GLY A 51 -23.62 2.90 -31.57
C GLY A 51 -24.80 2.08 -31.02
N PRO A 52 -24.69 1.47 -29.83
CA PRO A 52 -25.73 0.60 -29.25
C PRO A 52 -27.04 1.34 -28.88
N PHE A 53 -27.08 2.67 -29.00
CA PHE A 53 -28.21 3.50 -28.58
C PHE A 53 -29.17 3.91 -29.70
N GLY A 54 -28.77 3.82 -30.96
CA GLY A 54 -29.64 4.15 -32.11
C GLY A 54 -30.09 5.62 -32.24
N SER A 55 -29.51 6.56 -31.46
CA SER A 55 -29.75 8.01 -31.55
C SER A 55 -28.48 8.83 -31.84
N SER A 56 -28.64 9.95 -32.56
CA SER A 56 -27.56 10.92 -32.86
C SER A 56 -26.99 11.63 -31.64
N SER A 57 -27.73 11.67 -30.53
CA SER A 57 -27.19 12.03 -29.23
C SER A 57 -27.58 10.98 -28.18
N PRO A 58 -26.76 9.93 -28.02
CA PRO A 58 -26.96 8.94 -26.95
C PRO A 58 -26.98 9.56 -25.55
N TYR A 59 -26.22 10.64 -25.37
CA TYR A 59 -26.19 11.41 -24.12
C TYR A 59 -27.53 12.10 -23.86
N ASP A 60 -28.05 12.91 -24.80
CA ASP A 60 -29.31 13.64 -24.59
C ASP A 60 -30.51 12.68 -24.47
N ASN A 61 -30.50 11.55 -25.19
CA ASN A 61 -31.46 10.46 -25.02
C ASN A 61 -31.48 9.93 -23.58
N LEU A 62 -30.31 9.55 -23.06
CA LEU A 62 -30.20 9.03 -21.69
C LEU A 62 -30.58 10.09 -20.65
N VAL A 63 -30.18 11.36 -20.83
CA VAL A 63 -30.62 12.48 -19.99
C VAL A 63 -32.15 12.59 -19.96
N GLN A 64 -32.81 12.55 -21.12
CA GLN A 64 -34.28 12.62 -21.20
C GLN A 64 -34.94 11.42 -20.52
N TRP A 65 -34.51 10.18 -20.84
CA TRP A 65 -35.06 8.96 -20.23
C TRP A 65 -34.87 8.93 -18.70
N SER A 66 -33.79 9.53 -18.20
CA SER A 66 -33.50 9.68 -16.77
C SER A 66 -34.47 10.63 -16.07
N LEU A 67 -34.85 11.72 -16.74
CA LEU A 67 -35.84 12.68 -16.24
C LEU A 67 -37.26 12.08 -16.30
N ASP A 68 -37.61 11.43 -17.41
CA ASP A 68 -38.93 10.82 -17.62
C ASP A 68 -39.25 9.69 -16.64
N ASN A 69 -38.23 8.95 -16.19
CA ASN A 69 -38.37 7.79 -15.29
C ASN A 69 -37.86 8.06 -13.86
N ALA A 70 -37.65 9.33 -13.49
CA ALA A 70 -36.97 9.72 -12.25
C ALA A 70 -37.59 9.11 -10.98
N GLU A 71 -38.92 8.95 -10.90
CA GLU A 71 -39.58 8.31 -9.74
C GLU A 71 -39.28 6.80 -9.65
N HIS A 72 -39.40 6.05 -10.75
CA HIS A 72 -39.07 4.61 -10.79
C HIS A 72 -37.60 4.34 -10.47
N ILE A 73 -36.70 5.19 -11.00
CA ILE A 73 -35.26 5.15 -10.74
C ILE A 73 -34.99 5.41 -9.26
N LYS A 74 -35.61 6.45 -8.68
CA LYS A 74 -35.47 6.81 -7.27
C LYS A 74 -36.00 5.73 -6.33
N ASP A 75 -37.10 5.07 -6.66
CA ASP A 75 -37.64 3.96 -5.86
C ASP A 75 -36.75 2.72 -5.94
N ALA A 76 -36.22 2.38 -7.13
CA ALA A 76 -35.23 1.31 -7.30
C ALA A 76 -33.95 1.58 -6.49
N VAL A 77 -33.44 2.82 -6.54
CA VAL A 77 -32.32 3.30 -5.72
C VAL A 77 -32.64 3.11 -4.24
N LYS A 78 -33.81 3.57 -3.79
CA LYS A 78 -34.25 3.51 -2.39
C LYS A 78 -34.39 2.09 -1.85
N ILE A 79 -34.81 1.13 -2.67
CA ILE A 79 -34.82 -0.31 -2.29
C ILE A 79 -33.48 -1.01 -2.55
N ARG A 80 -32.40 -0.25 -2.78
CA ARG A 80 -31.02 -0.73 -2.94
C ARG A 80 -30.83 -1.68 -4.12
N ALA A 81 -31.65 -1.52 -5.16
CA ALA A 81 -31.83 -2.47 -6.27
C ALA A 81 -32.09 -3.94 -5.84
N PHE A 82 -32.41 -4.20 -4.56
CA PHE A 82 -32.46 -5.54 -3.99
C PHE A 82 -33.80 -6.23 -4.29
N GLY A 83 -33.78 -7.26 -5.13
CA GLY A 83 -34.97 -8.00 -5.57
C GLY A 83 -35.56 -8.98 -4.55
N GLY A 84 -34.95 -9.14 -3.36
CA GLY A 84 -35.33 -10.16 -2.38
C GLY A 84 -34.48 -11.44 -2.45
N PRO A 85 -34.74 -12.42 -1.57
CA PRO A 85 -34.04 -13.71 -1.58
C PRO A 85 -34.40 -14.56 -2.81
N ASN A 86 -33.58 -15.59 -3.09
CA ASN A 86 -33.81 -16.51 -4.21
C ASN A 86 -35.23 -17.12 -4.18
N GLY A 87 -35.93 -17.07 -5.32
CA GLY A 87 -37.34 -17.44 -5.44
C GLY A 87 -38.33 -16.27 -5.32
N SER A 88 -37.87 -15.02 -5.18
CA SER A 88 -38.72 -13.82 -5.22
C SER A 88 -39.07 -13.41 -6.66
N ASP A 89 -40.23 -12.76 -6.84
CA ASP A 89 -40.64 -12.19 -8.14
C ASP A 89 -39.77 -10.98 -8.56
N ILE A 90 -39.53 -10.85 -9.86
CA ILE A 90 -38.64 -9.82 -10.43
C ILE A 90 -39.17 -8.39 -10.19
N GLN A 91 -38.31 -7.53 -9.66
CA GLN A 91 -38.59 -6.11 -9.42
C GLN A 91 -38.21 -5.28 -10.66
N TRP A 92 -39.17 -5.05 -11.56
CA TRP A 92 -38.94 -4.38 -12.85
C TRP A 92 -38.37 -2.96 -12.75
N THR A 93 -38.59 -2.24 -11.65
CA THR A 93 -37.95 -0.95 -11.37
C THR A 93 -36.43 -1.10 -11.24
N ASN A 94 -35.97 -2.14 -10.55
CA ASN A 94 -34.54 -2.46 -10.42
C ASN A 94 -33.97 -2.93 -11.77
N THR A 95 -34.75 -3.69 -12.56
CA THR A 95 -34.36 -4.08 -13.93
C THR A 95 -34.19 -2.89 -14.85
N LEU A 96 -35.08 -1.88 -14.77
CA LEU A 96 -34.96 -0.63 -15.51
C LEU A 96 -33.70 0.15 -15.10
N LEU A 97 -33.43 0.24 -13.79
CA LEU A 97 -32.23 0.91 -13.28
C LEU A 97 -30.95 0.23 -13.80
N CYS A 98 -30.79 -1.08 -13.59
CA CYS A 98 -29.59 -1.78 -14.02
C CYS A 98 -29.41 -1.84 -15.55
N PHE A 99 -30.50 -1.75 -16.33
CA PHE A 99 -30.42 -1.54 -17.77
C PHE A 99 -29.86 -0.13 -18.10
N MET A 100 -30.36 0.92 -17.44
CA MET A 100 -29.86 2.29 -17.64
C MET A 100 -28.39 2.42 -17.24
N GLU A 101 -27.98 1.81 -16.13
CA GLU A 101 -26.57 1.69 -15.69
C GLU A 101 -25.71 1.01 -16.77
N ALA A 102 -26.07 -0.22 -17.17
CA ALA A 102 -25.33 -1.02 -18.14
C ALA A 102 -25.31 -0.44 -19.57
N ALA A 103 -26.29 0.39 -19.93
CA ALA A 103 -26.26 1.16 -21.17
C ALA A 103 -25.29 2.36 -21.06
N THR A 104 -25.42 3.17 -20.01
CA THR A 104 -24.76 4.48 -19.89
C THR A 104 -23.22 4.39 -19.90
N VAL A 105 -22.62 3.27 -19.48
CA VAL A 105 -21.15 3.06 -19.57
C VAL A 105 -20.58 3.20 -20.98
N TYR A 106 -21.36 2.95 -22.04
CA TYR A 106 -20.90 3.04 -23.43
C TYR A 106 -20.57 4.48 -23.89
N LEU A 107 -20.78 5.51 -23.05
CA LEU A 107 -20.39 6.89 -23.35
C LEU A 107 -18.90 7.21 -23.07
N ARG A 108 -18.04 6.22 -22.80
CA ARG A 108 -16.60 6.43 -22.54
C ARG A 108 -15.82 6.86 -23.78
N ASP A 109 -15.15 8.02 -23.71
CA ASP A 109 -14.26 8.52 -24.78
C ASP A 109 -12.90 7.81 -24.75
N SER A 110 -12.76 6.78 -25.59
CA SER A 110 -11.56 5.95 -25.71
C SER A 110 -10.33 6.72 -26.21
N SER A 111 -10.50 7.85 -26.92
CA SER A 111 -9.36 8.66 -27.36
C SER A 111 -8.63 9.32 -26.18
N LYS A 112 -9.38 9.66 -25.13
CA LYS A 112 -8.80 10.15 -23.88
C LYS A 112 -8.25 9.03 -23.01
N VAL A 113 -8.75 7.80 -23.09
CA VAL A 113 -8.09 6.64 -22.46
C VAL A 113 -6.73 6.38 -23.11
N LYS A 114 -6.62 6.55 -24.44
CA LYS A 114 -5.32 6.49 -25.15
C LYS A 114 -4.35 7.59 -24.70
N GLY A 115 -4.77 8.85 -24.81
CA GLY A 115 -3.96 9.97 -24.35
C GLY A 115 -3.60 9.85 -22.87
N ALA A 116 -4.49 9.29 -22.05
CA ALA A 116 -4.23 9.04 -20.64
C ALA A 116 -3.08 8.05 -20.43
N MET A 117 -3.08 6.90 -21.08
CA MET A 117 -1.97 5.94 -20.98
C MET A 117 -0.68 6.50 -21.59
N GLU A 118 -0.74 7.27 -22.67
CA GLU A 118 0.46 7.87 -23.27
C GLU A 118 1.09 8.93 -22.36
N ALA A 119 0.27 9.75 -21.70
CA ALA A 119 0.71 10.67 -20.66
C ALA A 119 1.30 9.90 -19.46
N TYR A 120 0.63 8.85 -18.98
CA TYR A 120 1.12 7.99 -17.89
C TYR A 120 2.49 7.37 -18.20
N LYS A 121 2.72 6.90 -19.43
CA LYS A 121 4.02 6.34 -19.87
C LYS A 121 5.15 7.37 -20.01
N LYS A 122 4.81 8.66 -20.06
CA LYS A 122 5.78 9.79 -20.03
C LYS A 122 5.87 10.42 -18.64
N GLU A 123 5.20 9.84 -17.64
CA GLU A 123 5.09 10.37 -16.27
C GLU A 123 4.34 11.71 -16.18
N GLU A 124 3.59 12.08 -17.23
CA GLU A 124 2.68 13.23 -17.33
C GLU A 124 1.36 12.96 -16.57
N PHE A 125 1.46 12.49 -15.31
CA PHE A 125 0.34 11.85 -14.59
C PHE A 125 -0.91 12.73 -14.47
N GLU A 126 -0.81 14.04 -14.26
CA GLU A 126 -1.99 14.90 -14.16
C GLU A 126 -2.79 14.99 -15.46
N GLU A 127 -2.09 15.02 -16.59
CA GLU A 127 -2.73 14.92 -17.90
C GLU A 127 -3.33 13.53 -18.10
N ALA A 128 -2.64 12.49 -17.62
CA ALA A 128 -3.13 11.12 -17.66
C ALA A 128 -4.49 10.97 -16.96
N PHE A 129 -4.56 11.44 -15.72
CA PHE A 129 -5.77 11.36 -14.91
C PHE A 129 -6.87 12.33 -15.38
N ARG A 130 -6.52 13.56 -15.78
CA ARG A 130 -7.48 14.52 -16.38
C ARG A 130 -8.18 13.91 -17.59
N LEU A 131 -7.41 13.32 -18.51
CA LEU A 131 -7.93 12.65 -19.70
C LEU A 131 -8.80 11.45 -19.33
N LEU A 132 -8.38 10.62 -18.37
CA LEU A 132 -9.16 9.44 -17.97
C LEU A 132 -10.47 9.80 -17.24
N ASN A 133 -10.50 10.89 -16.47
CA ASN A 133 -11.73 11.45 -15.92
C ASN A 133 -12.67 11.93 -17.04
N GLU A 134 -12.13 12.79 -17.92
CA GLU A 134 -12.87 13.35 -19.06
C GLU A 134 -13.37 12.26 -20.00
N SER A 135 -12.73 11.09 -20.04
CA SER A 135 -13.24 9.92 -20.76
C SER A 135 -14.62 9.48 -20.25
N THR A 136 -14.90 9.62 -18.94
CA THR A 136 -16.14 9.13 -18.30
C THR A 136 -17.16 10.21 -17.99
N LYS A 137 -16.83 11.49 -18.19
CA LYS A 137 -17.63 12.65 -17.75
C LYS A 137 -19.13 12.54 -18.07
N ARG A 138 -19.50 12.17 -19.31
CA ARG A 138 -20.89 11.98 -19.74
C ARG A 138 -21.66 10.91 -18.95
N ILE A 139 -20.95 9.86 -18.52
CA ILE A 139 -21.50 8.77 -17.70
C ILE A 139 -21.81 9.31 -16.29
N GLN A 140 -20.92 10.14 -15.74
CA GLN A 140 -21.08 10.78 -14.42
C GLN A 140 -22.24 11.80 -14.43
N GLU A 141 -22.36 12.59 -15.50
CA GLU A 141 -23.42 13.61 -15.68
C GLU A 141 -24.83 12.98 -15.69
N ILE A 142 -24.99 11.82 -16.33
CA ILE A 142 -26.26 11.07 -16.34
C ILE A 142 -26.51 10.37 -15.00
N ALA A 143 -25.50 9.73 -14.39
CA ALA A 143 -25.62 9.10 -13.07
C ALA A 143 -26.21 10.07 -12.02
N ALA A 144 -25.74 11.32 -12.04
CA ALA A 144 -26.16 12.36 -11.10
C ALA A 144 -27.67 12.67 -11.19
N ILE A 145 -28.32 12.48 -12.35
CA ILE A 145 -29.78 12.66 -12.51
C ILE A 145 -30.55 11.62 -11.67
N TRP A 146 -30.00 10.42 -11.51
CA TRP A 146 -30.57 9.33 -10.71
C TRP A 146 -30.35 9.51 -9.20
N GLY A 147 -29.62 10.55 -8.79
CA GLY A 147 -29.05 10.66 -7.44
C GLY A 147 -27.86 9.71 -7.21
N MET A 148 -27.46 8.96 -8.24
CA MET A 148 -26.36 8.00 -8.23
C MET A 148 -25.09 8.63 -8.79
N LYS A 149 -23.99 7.89 -8.70
CA LYS A 149 -22.68 8.36 -9.14
C LYS A 149 -21.95 7.20 -9.83
N PHE A 150 -21.28 7.51 -10.94
CA PHE A 150 -20.54 6.53 -11.72
C PHE A 150 -19.07 6.45 -11.30
N GLN A 151 -18.46 5.30 -11.59
CA GLN A 151 -17.03 5.11 -11.63
C GLN A 151 -16.59 4.07 -12.66
N LEU A 152 -15.50 4.35 -13.37
CA LEU A 152 -14.75 3.36 -14.15
C LEU A 152 -13.85 2.53 -13.22
N LEU A 153 -13.99 1.20 -13.26
CA LEU A 153 -13.09 0.28 -12.57
C LEU A 153 -11.95 -0.07 -13.57
N CYS A 154 -11.54 -1.33 -13.68
CA CYS A 154 -10.49 -1.79 -14.59
C CYS A 154 -10.99 -2.07 -16.02
N ASP A 155 -10.07 -2.14 -16.98
CA ASP A 155 -10.30 -2.76 -18.29
C ASP A 155 -9.92 -4.24 -18.26
N LEU A 156 -10.50 -5.03 -19.15
CA LEU A 156 -10.32 -6.49 -19.18
C LEU A 156 -9.43 -6.88 -20.38
N THR A 157 -8.42 -7.73 -20.14
CA THR A 157 -7.47 -8.21 -21.16
C THR A 157 -7.80 -9.64 -21.58
N ASP A 158 -7.31 -10.07 -22.74
CA ASP A 158 -7.53 -11.43 -23.26
C ASP A 158 -6.58 -12.50 -22.64
N GLY A 159 -5.58 -12.06 -21.87
CA GLY A 159 -4.50 -12.88 -21.33
C GLY A 159 -3.35 -13.16 -22.31
N SER A 160 -3.36 -12.63 -23.53
CA SER A 160 -2.18 -12.55 -24.41
C SER A 160 -1.36 -11.27 -24.17
N GLY A 161 -2.04 -10.22 -23.70
CA GLY A 161 -1.44 -8.92 -23.40
C GLY A 161 -1.62 -7.87 -24.51
N SER A 162 -2.33 -8.20 -25.60
CA SER A 162 -2.79 -7.24 -26.60
C SER A 162 -4.17 -6.69 -26.20
N TRP A 163 -4.40 -5.39 -26.34
CA TRP A 163 -5.68 -4.73 -26.00
C TRP A 163 -5.94 -3.52 -26.91
N PHE A 164 -7.21 -3.37 -27.32
CA PHE A 164 -7.68 -2.28 -28.19
C PHE A 164 -8.28 -1.13 -27.37
N TRP A 165 -8.11 0.12 -27.82
CA TRP A 165 -8.48 1.32 -27.05
C TRP A 165 -9.97 1.40 -26.68
N ASN A 166 -10.84 0.76 -27.46
CA ASN A 166 -12.27 0.60 -27.19
C ASN A 166 -12.64 -0.81 -26.67
N GLY A 167 -11.75 -1.44 -25.89
CA GLY A 167 -11.94 -2.77 -25.30
C GLY A 167 -13.01 -2.87 -24.21
N PRO A 168 -13.24 -4.08 -23.66
CA PRO A 168 -14.19 -4.32 -22.57
C PRO A 168 -13.68 -3.81 -21.22
N PHE A 169 -14.60 -3.31 -20.37
CA PHE A 169 -14.25 -2.75 -19.06
C PHE A 169 -15.32 -2.92 -17.99
N CYS A 170 -14.93 -2.78 -16.73
CA CYS A 170 -15.83 -2.78 -15.59
C CYS A 170 -16.08 -1.35 -15.09
N GLY A 171 -17.31 -1.07 -14.65
CA GLY A 171 -17.74 0.18 -14.03
C GLY A 171 -18.64 -0.09 -12.83
N ALA A 172 -18.94 0.95 -12.06
CA ALA A 172 -19.86 0.87 -10.93
C ALA A 172 -20.73 2.12 -10.89
N PHE A 173 -22.03 1.92 -10.74
CA PHE A 173 -22.95 2.96 -10.28
C PHE A 173 -23.25 2.69 -8.82
N TYR A 174 -23.32 3.73 -8.00
CA TYR A 174 -23.61 3.55 -6.57
C TYR A 174 -24.50 4.66 -6.02
N SER A 175 -25.25 4.29 -4.98
CA SER A 175 -26.10 5.20 -4.23
C SER A 175 -25.36 5.72 -3.00
N GLU A 176 -25.26 7.05 -2.92
CA GLU A 176 -24.75 7.69 -1.71
C GLU A 176 -25.82 7.97 -0.64
N ASP A 177 -27.05 7.51 -0.85
CA ASP A 177 -28.09 7.57 0.18
C ASP A 177 -27.69 6.68 1.39
N PRO A 178 -27.70 7.19 2.64
CA PRO A 178 -27.36 6.41 3.83
C PRO A 178 -28.50 5.52 4.31
N ASP A 179 -29.75 5.82 3.95
CA ASP A 179 -30.90 4.95 4.16
C ASP A 179 -30.99 3.88 3.05
N ALA A 180 -30.37 4.14 1.89
CA ALA A 180 -30.29 3.22 0.75
C ALA A 180 -28.87 3.03 0.15
N PRO A 181 -27.89 2.49 0.91
CA PRO A 181 -26.57 2.13 0.41
C PRO A 181 -26.60 0.91 -0.53
N PHE A 182 -26.08 1.05 -1.75
CA PHE A 182 -25.73 -0.07 -2.64
C PHE A 182 -24.78 0.33 -3.77
N VAL A 183 -24.18 -0.67 -4.40
CA VAL A 183 -23.32 -0.56 -5.59
C VAL A 183 -23.81 -1.54 -6.66
N GLY A 184 -24.18 -1.03 -7.83
CA GLY A 184 -24.39 -1.80 -9.05
C GLY A 184 -23.08 -1.88 -9.84
N VAL A 185 -22.43 -3.05 -9.82
CA VAL A 185 -21.24 -3.32 -10.66
C VAL A 185 -21.70 -3.73 -12.05
N VAL A 186 -21.23 -3.03 -13.08
CA VAL A 186 -21.63 -3.15 -14.48
C VAL A 186 -20.43 -3.36 -15.38
N PHE A 187 -20.63 -4.04 -16.52
CA PHE A 187 -19.55 -4.34 -17.45
C PHE A 187 -19.91 -3.85 -18.86
N LYS A 188 -19.02 -3.07 -19.45
CA LYS A 188 -19.05 -2.67 -20.85
C LYS A 188 -18.42 -3.79 -21.68
N GLY A 189 -19.21 -4.41 -22.55
CA GLY A 189 -18.71 -5.38 -23.54
C GLY A 189 -18.13 -4.70 -24.79
N THR A 190 -17.37 -5.46 -25.58
CA THR A 190 -16.73 -5.01 -26.83
C THR A 190 -17.74 -4.35 -27.79
N ASN A 191 -17.29 -3.32 -28.50
CA ASN A 191 -18.20 -2.42 -29.23
C ASN A 191 -18.79 -3.08 -30.48
N ILE A 192 -20.13 -3.11 -30.57
CA ILE A 192 -20.91 -3.83 -31.60
C ILE A 192 -20.60 -3.36 -33.03
N LYS A 193 -20.04 -2.15 -33.22
CA LYS A 193 -19.54 -1.71 -34.54
C LYS A 193 -18.49 -2.67 -35.12
N ASN A 194 -17.56 -3.15 -34.30
CA ASN A 194 -16.57 -4.13 -34.72
C ASN A 194 -17.15 -5.56 -34.60
N LEU A 195 -17.97 -5.94 -35.58
CA LEU A 195 -18.49 -7.31 -35.70
C LEU A 195 -17.41 -8.40 -35.88
N LYS A 196 -16.14 -8.01 -36.10
CA LYS A 196 -14.99 -8.92 -36.07
C LYS A 196 -14.54 -9.24 -34.64
N ASP A 197 -14.43 -8.23 -33.78
CA ASP A 197 -13.88 -8.37 -32.43
C ASP A 197 -14.78 -9.29 -31.57
N ILE A 198 -16.11 -9.13 -31.69
CA ILE A 198 -17.11 -10.05 -31.08
C ILE A 198 -16.89 -11.51 -31.52
N MET A 199 -16.36 -11.75 -32.72
CA MET A 199 -16.07 -13.09 -33.25
C MET A 199 -14.71 -13.65 -32.80
N VAL A 200 -13.86 -12.83 -32.17
CA VAL A 200 -12.56 -13.21 -31.60
C VAL A 200 -12.65 -13.33 -30.06
N ASP A 201 -13.30 -12.38 -29.40
CA ASP A 201 -13.51 -12.37 -27.94
C ASP A 201 -14.38 -13.53 -27.46
N ILE A 202 -15.37 -13.96 -28.26
CA ILE A 202 -16.19 -15.15 -27.97
C ILE A 202 -15.40 -16.42 -28.34
N ASN A 203 -14.31 -16.63 -27.61
CA ASN A 203 -13.62 -17.91 -27.57
C ASN A 203 -14.52 -18.94 -26.86
N THR A 204 -15.17 -19.79 -27.66
CA THR A 204 -16.15 -20.80 -27.19
C THR A 204 -15.52 -21.99 -26.46
N THR A 205 -14.19 -22.04 -26.32
CA THR A 205 -13.53 -23.04 -25.47
C THR A 205 -13.77 -22.75 -23.99
N THR A 206 -13.85 -23.80 -23.17
CA THR A 206 -13.98 -23.68 -21.72
C THR A 206 -12.65 -23.92 -21.00
N VAL A 207 -12.51 -23.35 -19.81
CA VAL A 207 -11.46 -23.65 -18.84
C VAL A 207 -12.09 -24.14 -17.55
N GLN A 208 -11.46 -25.12 -16.91
CA GLN A 208 -11.85 -25.57 -15.58
C GLN A 208 -11.16 -24.72 -14.52
N THR A 209 -11.93 -24.21 -13.56
CA THR A 209 -11.55 -23.03 -12.77
C THR A 209 -10.72 -23.30 -11.52
N GLY A 210 -10.35 -24.56 -11.26
CA GLY A 210 -9.61 -24.96 -10.06
C GLY A 210 -10.43 -24.67 -8.79
N ASP A 211 -9.81 -24.16 -7.73
CA ASP A 211 -10.54 -23.79 -6.51
C ASP A 211 -11.42 -22.53 -6.68
N MET A 212 -11.29 -21.80 -7.79
CA MET A 212 -12.16 -20.65 -8.13
C MET A 212 -13.47 -21.13 -8.75
N LEU A 213 -14.52 -20.30 -8.72
CA LEU A 213 -15.83 -20.53 -9.36
C LEU A 213 -16.38 -21.97 -9.20
N TYR A 214 -16.24 -22.53 -7.99
CA TYR A 214 -16.72 -23.87 -7.61
C TYR A 214 -16.14 -25.04 -8.44
N ASN A 215 -14.94 -24.88 -9.01
CA ASN A 215 -14.28 -25.88 -9.86
C ASN A 215 -15.14 -26.32 -11.07
N THR A 216 -15.84 -25.36 -11.66
CA THR A 216 -16.72 -25.57 -12.82
C THR A 216 -15.99 -25.32 -14.14
N ASN A 217 -16.67 -25.55 -15.26
CA ASN A 217 -16.18 -25.20 -16.59
C ASN A 217 -16.89 -23.95 -17.10
N VAL A 218 -16.14 -22.90 -17.40
CA VAL A 218 -16.63 -21.58 -17.87
C VAL A 218 -15.91 -21.16 -19.15
N SER A 219 -16.40 -20.16 -19.89
CA SER A 219 -15.70 -19.67 -21.09
C SER A 219 -14.28 -19.19 -20.77
N LYS A 220 -13.32 -19.68 -21.55
CA LYS A 220 -11.88 -19.43 -21.34
C LYS A 220 -11.50 -17.97 -21.55
N GLY A 221 -12.08 -17.28 -22.53
CA GLY A 221 -11.83 -15.86 -22.77
C GLY A 221 -12.23 -15.02 -21.56
N VAL A 222 -13.47 -15.20 -21.09
CA VAL A 222 -14.04 -14.48 -19.94
C VAL A 222 -13.27 -14.77 -18.64
N PHE A 223 -12.86 -16.03 -18.40
CA PHE A 223 -12.09 -16.38 -17.20
C PHE A 223 -10.66 -15.85 -17.23
N ASN A 224 -9.96 -15.96 -18.37
CA ASN A 224 -8.58 -15.50 -18.49
C ASN A 224 -8.46 -13.98 -18.24
N GLY A 225 -9.44 -13.19 -18.71
CA GLY A 225 -9.52 -11.75 -18.46
C GLY A 225 -9.96 -11.34 -17.06
N MET A 226 -10.20 -12.30 -16.15
CA MET A 226 -10.64 -12.03 -14.77
C MET A 226 -9.75 -12.65 -13.67
N PHE A 227 -8.98 -13.72 -13.95
CA PHE A 227 -8.39 -14.57 -12.89
C PHE A 227 -6.88 -14.85 -13.00
N ASN A 228 -6.14 -14.12 -13.83
CA ASN A 228 -4.73 -14.36 -14.19
C ASN A 228 -3.76 -13.33 -13.55
N HIS A 229 -2.76 -13.65 -12.71
CA HIS A 229 -2.42 -14.79 -11.82
C HIS A 229 -1.33 -14.30 -10.82
N LYS A 230 -1.02 -15.02 -9.73
CA LYS A 230 0.19 -14.82 -8.88
C LYS A 230 0.82 -16.16 -8.43
N ILE A 231 2.09 -16.10 -8.02
CA ILE A 231 3.05 -17.24 -7.96
C ILE A 231 3.26 -17.73 -6.50
N PRO A 232 3.40 -19.05 -6.22
CA PRO A 232 3.69 -19.58 -4.88
C PRO A 232 5.11 -19.25 -4.37
N VAL A 233 5.31 -19.34 -3.05
CA VAL A 233 6.62 -19.10 -2.41
C VAL A 233 7.42 -20.39 -2.35
N VAL A 234 8.65 -20.37 -2.87
CA VAL A 234 9.57 -21.53 -2.82
C VAL A 234 10.66 -21.28 -1.77
N VAL A 235 10.83 -22.24 -0.85
CA VAL A 235 11.80 -22.17 0.25
C VAL A 235 13.02 -23.00 -0.10
N HIS A 236 14.06 -22.37 -0.63
CA HIS A 236 15.37 -23.00 -0.81
C HIS A 236 16.20 -22.91 0.47
N VAL A 237 17.08 -23.88 0.69
CA VAL A 237 18.06 -23.85 1.80
C VAL A 237 19.45 -23.98 1.22
N ALA A 238 20.38 -23.12 1.62
CA ALA A 238 21.75 -23.12 1.10
C ALA A 238 22.78 -22.99 2.22
N GLY A 239 24.01 -23.46 2.01
CA GLY A 239 25.09 -23.28 2.98
C GLY A 239 26.47 -23.68 2.47
N HIS A 240 27.50 -22.95 2.91
CA HIS A 240 28.90 -23.22 2.61
C HIS A 240 29.66 -23.72 3.85
N SER A 241 30.63 -24.62 3.67
CA SER A 241 31.44 -25.19 4.76
C SER A 241 30.58 -25.83 5.87
N LEU A 242 30.89 -25.57 7.14
CA LEU A 242 30.06 -25.94 8.29
C LEU A 242 28.65 -25.33 8.23
N GLY A 243 28.45 -24.21 7.54
CA GLY A 243 27.12 -23.69 7.21
C GLY A 243 26.31 -24.70 6.38
N GLY A 244 26.95 -25.35 5.40
CA GLY A 244 26.36 -26.46 4.63
C GLY A 244 25.94 -27.65 5.51
N SER A 245 26.60 -27.86 6.66
CA SER A 245 26.20 -28.88 7.62
C SER A 245 24.89 -28.54 8.32
N TYR A 246 24.74 -27.31 8.80
CA TYR A 246 23.48 -26.84 9.39
C TYR A 246 22.36 -26.77 8.35
N SER A 247 22.66 -26.38 7.10
CA SER A 247 21.71 -26.33 6.00
C SER A 247 21.14 -27.71 5.62
N ASN A 248 21.97 -28.77 5.61
CA ASN A 248 21.49 -30.14 5.48
C ASN A 248 20.49 -30.49 6.59
N ILE A 249 20.87 -30.30 7.87
CA ILE A 249 20.03 -30.66 9.03
C ILE A 249 18.71 -29.86 9.03
N CYS A 250 18.77 -28.57 8.72
CA CYS A 250 17.60 -27.70 8.60
C CYS A 250 16.64 -28.17 7.50
N PHE A 251 17.17 -28.51 6.33
CA PHE A 251 16.37 -29.03 5.22
C PHE A 251 15.76 -30.40 5.53
N THR A 252 16.50 -31.32 6.18
CA THR A 252 15.94 -32.59 6.68
C THR A 252 14.79 -32.37 7.68
N GLN A 253 14.85 -31.29 8.46
CA GLN A 253 13.75 -30.92 9.36
C GLN A 253 12.54 -30.33 8.60
N PHE A 254 12.75 -29.68 7.45
CA PHE A 254 11.67 -29.20 6.58
C PHE A 254 11.02 -30.29 5.71
N THR A 255 11.66 -31.43 5.47
CA THR A 255 10.99 -32.60 4.84
C THR A 255 10.01 -33.30 5.79
N VAL A 256 9.95 -32.92 7.07
CA VAL A 256 8.94 -33.41 8.01
C VAL A 256 7.59 -32.73 7.72
N PRO A 257 6.48 -33.49 7.56
CA PRO A 257 5.18 -32.90 7.20
C PRO A 257 4.72 -31.78 8.14
N ASN A 258 4.27 -30.66 7.55
CA ASN A 258 3.86 -29.42 8.21
C ASN A 258 4.98 -28.63 8.94
N ALA A 259 6.26 -28.92 8.67
CA ALA A 259 7.37 -28.09 9.15
C ALA A 259 7.52 -26.75 8.41
N LEU A 260 6.86 -26.58 7.26
CA LEU A 260 6.72 -25.30 6.54
C LEU A 260 5.25 -24.85 6.46
N PRO A 261 4.98 -23.53 6.32
CA PRO A 261 3.62 -23.01 6.12
C PRO A 261 2.96 -23.53 4.83
N PRO A 262 1.62 -23.66 4.77
CA PRO A 262 0.90 -24.15 3.57
C PRO A 262 1.05 -23.29 2.30
N SER A 263 1.50 -22.04 2.42
CA SER A 263 1.81 -21.14 1.30
C SER A 263 3.22 -21.32 0.72
N CYS A 264 4.03 -22.18 1.33
CA CYS A 264 5.42 -22.44 0.98
C CYS A 264 5.59 -23.86 0.41
N VAL A 265 6.29 -23.98 -0.71
CA VAL A 265 6.80 -25.26 -1.23
C VAL A 265 8.27 -25.40 -0.81
N LEU A 266 8.68 -26.56 -0.30
CA LEU A 266 10.10 -26.82 -0.05
C LEU A 266 10.83 -26.94 -1.40
N GLY A 267 11.72 -25.97 -1.68
CA GLY A 267 12.57 -25.96 -2.86
C GLY A 267 13.79 -26.85 -2.70
N ASP A 268 14.86 -26.54 -3.42
CA ASP A 268 16.11 -27.31 -3.38
C ASP A 268 17.00 -26.98 -2.17
N LEU A 269 17.86 -27.94 -1.82
CA LEU A 269 19.01 -27.77 -0.93
C LEU A 269 20.31 -27.65 -1.75
N TYR A 270 21.12 -26.63 -1.48
CA TYR A 270 22.45 -26.46 -2.09
C TYR A 270 23.55 -26.35 -1.03
N THR A 271 24.47 -27.32 -0.98
CA THR A 271 25.56 -27.32 0.02
C THR A 271 26.95 -27.40 -0.61
N PHE A 272 27.79 -26.42 -0.29
CA PHE A 272 29.09 -26.18 -0.92
C PHE A 272 30.21 -26.44 0.09
N GLY A 273 31.17 -27.32 -0.21
CA GLY A 273 32.28 -27.61 0.70
C GLY A 273 31.86 -28.27 2.02
N CYS A 274 30.64 -28.80 2.10
CA CYS A 274 30.11 -29.40 3.32
C CYS A 274 30.94 -30.63 3.76
N PRO A 275 31.29 -30.78 5.06
CA PRO A 275 31.81 -32.03 5.61
C PRO A 275 30.71 -33.09 5.77
N ARG A 276 31.08 -34.33 6.12
CA ARG A 276 30.10 -35.38 6.49
C ARG A 276 29.54 -35.12 7.87
N ILE A 277 28.22 -35.18 8.01
CA ILE A 277 27.51 -34.71 9.22
C ILE A 277 26.83 -35.82 10.02
N GLY A 278 26.43 -36.90 9.35
CA GLY A 278 25.57 -37.93 9.91
C GLY A 278 26.09 -39.33 9.57
N TYR A 279 25.53 -40.31 10.26
CA TYR A 279 25.76 -41.72 9.96
C TYR A 279 24.90 -42.18 8.77
N LYS A 280 25.07 -43.45 8.35
CA LYS A 280 24.35 -44.02 7.20
C LYS A 280 22.82 -43.90 7.32
N ASP A 281 22.29 -44.14 8.52
CA ASP A 281 20.87 -44.02 8.86
C ASP A 281 20.32 -42.60 8.66
N PHE A 282 21.05 -41.57 9.06
CA PHE A 282 20.67 -40.17 8.78
C PHE A 282 20.65 -39.88 7.26
N ALA A 283 21.66 -40.32 6.52
CA ALA A 283 21.74 -40.10 5.07
C ALA A 283 20.66 -40.87 4.29
N GLU A 284 20.27 -42.06 4.77
CA GLU A 284 19.14 -42.82 4.22
C GLU A 284 17.80 -42.20 4.58
N ALA A 285 17.59 -41.80 5.84
CA ALA A 285 16.36 -41.14 6.27
C ALA A 285 16.11 -39.83 5.50
N MET A 286 17.13 -39.02 5.26
CA MET A 286 16.99 -37.80 4.47
C MET A 286 16.63 -38.11 3.00
N ARG A 287 17.34 -39.05 2.35
CA ARG A 287 17.04 -39.48 0.97
C ARG A 287 15.59 -39.99 0.83
N ASP A 288 15.15 -40.81 1.78
CA ASP A 288 13.85 -41.50 1.72
C ASP A 288 12.63 -40.57 1.97
N HIS A 289 12.87 -39.29 2.28
CA HIS A 289 11.84 -38.24 2.40
C HIS A 289 11.93 -37.17 1.29
N LEU A 290 12.78 -37.36 0.27
CA LEU A 290 12.76 -36.54 -0.96
C LEU A 290 11.80 -37.17 -1.99
N GLY A 291 10.98 -36.36 -2.65
CA GLY A 291 10.01 -36.86 -3.64
C GLY A 291 9.21 -35.75 -4.34
N GLU A 292 8.05 -36.10 -4.91
CA GLU A 292 7.18 -35.22 -5.72
C GLU A 292 6.61 -33.98 -4.99
N HIS A 293 6.98 -33.76 -3.73
CA HIS A 293 6.50 -32.67 -2.87
C HIS A 293 7.63 -31.81 -2.28
N THR A 294 8.88 -32.04 -2.73
CA THR A 294 10.09 -31.35 -2.28
C THR A 294 11.03 -31.09 -3.46
N GLY A 295 11.88 -30.06 -3.38
CA GLY A 295 13.01 -29.92 -4.29
C GLY A 295 14.10 -30.98 -4.05
N SER A 296 15.16 -30.89 -4.86
CA SER A 296 16.29 -31.81 -4.86
C SER A 296 17.38 -31.40 -3.86
N ALA A 297 18.16 -32.36 -3.36
CA ALA A 297 19.30 -32.11 -2.50
C ALA A 297 20.62 -32.22 -3.28
N TRP A 298 21.36 -31.12 -3.36
CA TRP A 298 22.62 -31.03 -4.10
C TRP A 298 23.82 -30.76 -3.19
N ARG A 299 24.82 -31.64 -3.27
CA ARG A 299 26.14 -31.50 -2.67
C ARG A 299 27.17 -31.09 -3.72
N ILE A 300 27.90 -30.01 -3.48
CA ILE A 300 28.87 -29.42 -4.40
C ILE A 300 30.25 -29.38 -3.73
N ALA A 301 31.26 -29.94 -4.41
CA ALA A 301 32.61 -30.09 -3.88
C ALA A 301 33.68 -29.66 -4.90
N ASN A 302 34.63 -28.81 -4.52
CA ASN A 302 35.80 -28.52 -5.34
C ASN A 302 36.79 -29.68 -5.30
N LEU A 303 37.47 -29.95 -6.42
CA LEU A 303 38.25 -31.17 -6.68
C LEU A 303 39.17 -31.64 -5.53
N ASN A 304 39.80 -30.70 -4.82
CA ASN A 304 40.77 -30.95 -3.74
C ASN A 304 40.33 -30.42 -2.36
N ASP A 305 39.06 -30.06 -2.17
CA ASP A 305 38.56 -29.51 -0.90
C ASP A 305 38.78 -30.50 0.28
N PRO A 306 39.58 -30.15 1.30
CA PRO A 306 39.87 -31.06 2.43
C PRO A 306 38.71 -31.17 3.43
N VAL A 307 37.82 -30.18 3.52
CA VAL A 307 36.68 -30.18 4.45
C VAL A 307 35.58 -31.13 3.97
N THR A 308 35.36 -31.24 2.66
CA THR A 308 34.45 -32.27 2.10
C THR A 308 34.88 -33.71 2.45
N GLN A 309 36.13 -33.89 2.89
CA GLN A 309 36.71 -35.18 3.23
C GLN A 309 36.68 -35.50 4.74
N VAL A 310 36.29 -34.57 5.62
CA VAL A 310 36.17 -34.81 7.07
C VAL A 310 34.72 -35.13 7.52
N PRO A 311 34.50 -35.89 8.61
CA PRO A 311 35.48 -36.72 9.33
C PRO A 311 36.16 -37.76 8.41
N PRO A 312 37.49 -37.98 8.54
CA PRO A 312 38.22 -38.78 7.56
C PRO A 312 37.88 -40.27 7.64
N ILE A 313 37.72 -40.90 6.48
CA ILE A 313 37.51 -42.35 6.34
C ILE A 313 38.85 -43.08 6.55
N PHE A 314 39.30 -43.17 7.80
CA PHE A 314 40.54 -43.88 8.18
C PHE A 314 40.44 -45.41 8.05
N SER A 315 39.24 -45.96 7.85
CA SER A 315 39.03 -47.38 7.53
C SER A 315 37.69 -47.61 6.84
N ARG A 316 37.48 -48.81 6.27
CA ARG A 316 36.18 -49.29 5.74
C ARG A 316 35.07 -49.46 6.81
N LYS A 317 35.27 -48.92 8.03
CA LYS A 317 34.29 -48.90 9.13
C LYS A 317 33.95 -47.49 9.60
N SER A 318 34.28 -46.43 8.85
CA SER A 318 33.78 -45.08 9.16
C SER A 318 32.25 -45.08 9.08
N PRO A 319 31.52 -44.66 10.12
CA PRO A 319 30.07 -44.64 10.11
C PRO A 319 29.50 -43.40 9.38
N PHE A 320 30.29 -42.33 9.29
CA PHE A 320 29.91 -41.07 8.65
C PHE A 320 29.84 -41.21 7.13
N ASN A 321 28.73 -40.76 6.56
CA ASN A 321 28.51 -40.69 5.11
C ASN A 321 28.13 -39.27 4.71
N HIS A 322 28.28 -38.98 3.42
CA HIS A 322 27.63 -37.82 2.82
C HIS A 322 26.18 -38.13 2.47
N VAL A 323 25.35 -37.08 2.45
CA VAL A 323 24.01 -37.16 1.87
C VAL A 323 24.15 -37.27 0.35
N ASP A 324 23.67 -38.40 -0.14
CA ASP A 324 23.46 -38.80 -1.53
C ASP A 324 24.52 -38.39 -2.59
N ALA A 325 24.11 -38.33 -3.86
CA ALA A 325 24.90 -37.90 -4.99
C ALA A 325 25.21 -36.38 -4.94
N GLY A 326 26.12 -35.93 -5.81
CA GLY A 326 26.49 -34.52 -5.89
C GLY A 326 27.31 -34.20 -7.13
N TYR A 327 27.93 -33.02 -7.17
CA TYR A 327 28.81 -32.61 -8.27
C TYR A 327 30.18 -32.17 -7.76
N ARG A 328 31.22 -32.58 -8.49
CA ARG A 328 32.59 -32.09 -8.33
C ARG A 328 32.88 -31.00 -9.33
N LEU A 329 33.32 -29.84 -8.85
CA LEU A 329 33.77 -28.72 -9.67
C LEU A 329 35.28 -28.78 -9.89
N SER A 330 35.72 -28.31 -11.06
CA SER A 330 37.10 -27.91 -11.35
C SER A 330 37.09 -26.54 -12.06
N GLN A 331 38.27 -25.96 -12.29
CA GLN A 331 38.42 -24.66 -12.95
C GLN A 331 38.22 -24.70 -14.48
N SER A 332 38.16 -25.89 -15.09
CA SER A 332 38.23 -26.06 -16.55
C SER A 332 37.37 -27.17 -17.14
N ASP A 333 36.78 -28.03 -16.30
CA ASP A 333 36.01 -29.20 -16.74
C ASP A 333 34.52 -29.03 -16.43
N LYS A 334 33.68 -29.76 -17.16
CA LYS A 334 32.25 -29.86 -16.84
C LYS A 334 32.06 -30.50 -15.45
N PRO A 335 31.06 -30.08 -14.66
CA PRO A 335 30.83 -30.61 -13.32
C PRO A 335 30.62 -32.13 -13.37
N VAL A 336 31.44 -32.88 -12.63
CA VAL A 336 31.46 -34.35 -12.67
C VAL A 336 30.54 -34.89 -11.58
N LEU A 337 29.60 -35.75 -11.95
CA LEU A 337 28.69 -36.40 -11.00
C LEU A 337 29.47 -37.26 -9.99
N LEU A 338 29.28 -36.98 -8.70
CA LEU A 338 29.70 -37.80 -7.58
C LEU A 338 28.61 -38.81 -7.26
N PRO A 339 28.89 -40.13 -7.28
CA PRO A 339 27.91 -41.13 -6.86
C PRO A 339 27.65 -41.06 -5.35
N SER A 340 26.49 -41.58 -4.94
CA SER A 340 26.05 -41.67 -3.55
C SER A 340 27.04 -42.46 -2.68
N GLU A 341 27.47 -41.91 -1.55
CA GLU A 341 28.40 -42.58 -0.63
C GLU A 341 27.72 -43.68 0.21
N ILE A 342 26.37 -43.69 0.26
CA ILE A 342 25.52 -44.51 1.15
C ILE A 342 25.76 -46.03 0.98
N SER A 343 26.27 -46.49 -0.16
CA SER A 343 26.60 -47.91 -0.41
C SER A 343 28.06 -48.18 -0.83
N THR A 344 28.86 -47.15 -1.13
CA THR A 344 30.22 -47.29 -1.67
C THR A 344 31.23 -46.33 -1.04
N LEU A 345 31.94 -46.80 -0.01
CA LEU A 345 33.04 -46.07 0.65
C LEU A 345 34.31 -45.99 -0.23
N THR A 346 34.35 -45.05 -1.17
CA THR A 346 35.51 -44.80 -2.04
C THR A 346 36.44 -43.71 -1.47
N SER A 347 37.54 -44.15 -0.85
CA SER A 347 38.72 -43.37 -0.41
C SER A 347 38.52 -42.30 0.68
N GLY A 348 39.55 -42.16 1.53
CA GLY A 348 39.68 -41.11 2.53
C GLY A 348 40.93 -40.25 2.27
N LEU A 349 41.07 -39.20 3.08
CA LEU A 349 42.12 -38.17 3.01
C LEU A 349 43.54 -38.78 2.89
N GLN A 350 44.23 -38.56 1.76
CA GLN A 350 45.59 -39.10 1.51
C GLN A 350 46.73 -38.18 1.97
N SER A 351 46.47 -36.88 2.16
CA SER A 351 47.38 -35.90 2.76
C SER A 351 46.59 -34.68 3.26
N TRP A 352 47.24 -33.75 3.96
CA TRP A 352 46.68 -32.41 4.20
C TRP A 352 47.26 -31.44 3.14
N PRO A 353 46.48 -30.98 2.15
CA PRO A 353 46.92 -30.03 1.14
C PRO A 353 46.43 -28.61 1.46
N ASP A 354 46.68 -27.69 0.54
CA ASP A 354 46.14 -26.33 0.49
C ASP A 354 44.62 -26.28 0.78
N VAL A 355 44.20 -25.31 1.60
CA VAL A 355 42.80 -25.07 1.97
C VAL A 355 42.09 -24.08 1.02
N THR A 356 42.82 -23.42 0.11
CA THR A 356 42.24 -22.49 -0.87
C THR A 356 41.07 -23.08 -1.67
N PRO A 357 41.06 -24.37 -2.10
CA PRO A 357 39.91 -24.99 -2.74
C PRO A 357 38.62 -25.01 -1.89
N HIS A 358 38.73 -24.81 -0.57
CA HIS A 358 37.59 -24.70 0.35
C HIS A 358 37.06 -23.27 0.52
N HIS A 359 37.72 -22.25 -0.05
CA HIS A 359 37.23 -20.88 0.11
C HIS A 359 35.96 -20.64 -0.71
N ALA A 360 34.99 -19.93 -0.13
CA ALA A 360 33.74 -19.57 -0.81
C ALA A 360 33.99 -18.80 -2.12
N VAL A 361 35.05 -17.98 -2.15
CA VAL A 361 35.53 -17.29 -3.36
C VAL A 361 35.93 -18.27 -4.46
N THR A 362 36.47 -19.44 -4.14
CA THR A 362 36.87 -20.45 -5.13
C THR A 362 35.67 -21.25 -5.62
N TYR A 363 34.71 -21.59 -4.75
CA TYR A 363 33.39 -22.09 -5.18
C TYR A 363 32.69 -21.10 -6.13
N TYR A 364 32.62 -19.82 -5.73
CA TYR A 364 32.07 -18.75 -6.56
C TYR A 364 32.80 -18.61 -7.90
N THR A 365 34.14 -18.61 -7.91
CA THR A 365 34.95 -18.55 -9.13
C THR A 365 34.64 -19.70 -10.08
N TYR A 366 34.52 -20.93 -9.57
CA TYR A 366 34.23 -22.10 -10.40
C TYR A 366 32.77 -22.09 -10.89
N LEU A 367 31.82 -21.61 -10.08
CA LEU A 367 30.43 -21.42 -10.51
C LEU A 367 30.29 -20.29 -11.56
N GLN A 368 30.99 -19.16 -11.39
CA GLN A 368 31.04 -18.09 -12.40
C GLN A 368 31.60 -18.56 -13.75
N SER A 369 32.54 -19.52 -13.74
CA SER A 369 33.03 -20.13 -14.98
C SER A 369 31.98 -20.96 -15.73
N MET A 370 30.85 -21.26 -15.09
CA MET A 370 29.66 -21.91 -15.67
C MET A 370 28.54 -20.90 -15.96
N ASP A 371 28.41 -19.85 -15.15
CA ASP A 371 27.35 -18.82 -15.18
C ASP A 371 27.33 -17.96 -16.46
N ALA A 372 28.39 -18.03 -17.27
CA ALA A 372 28.49 -17.38 -18.58
C ALA A 372 27.53 -17.95 -19.66
N GLN A 373 26.38 -18.54 -19.29
CA GLN A 373 25.50 -19.28 -20.21
C GLN A 373 23.97 -19.03 -20.07
N LEU A 374 23.41 -18.50 -18.96
CA LEU A 374 21.95 -18.19 -18.85
C LEU A 374 21.61 -16.98 -17.93
N PRO A 375 20.44 -16.31 -18.08
CA PRO A 375 20.11 -15.03 -17.39
C PRO A 375 18.99 -15.12 -16.31
N LEU A 376 18.75 -13.99 -15.62
CA LEU A 376 18.06 -13.83 -14.32
C LEU A 376 16.52 -13.61 -14.34
N GLY A 377 15.86 -13.93 -13.22
CA GLY A 377 14.53 -13.41 -12.84
C GLY A 377 13.90 -14.00 -11.55
N VAL A 378 12.85 -13.35 -11.03
CA VAL A 378 11.84 -13.80 -10.02
C VAL A 378 12.15 -13.66 -8.51
N ASN A 379 11.15 -13.10 -7.78
CA ASN A 379 10.77 -13.11 -6.35
C ASN A 379 11.80 -13.23 -5.19
N ALA A 380 11.55 -12.46 -4.11
CA ALA A 380 12.17 -12.64 -2.80
C ALA A 380 11.13 -12.59 -1.64
N PRO A 381 10.97 -13.65 -0.83
CA PRO A 381 10.26 -13.60 0.45
C PRO A 381 11.19 -13.13 1.58
N LEU A 382 10.68 -12.33 2.53
CA LEU A 382 11.47 -11.81 3.65
C LEU A 382 10.95 -12.32 5.00
N GLY A 383 11.79 -13.10 5.68
CA GLY A 383 11.72 -13.36 7.11
C GLY A 383 13.12 -13.25 7.69
N VAL A 384 13.34 -12.31 8.62
CA VAL A 384 14.65 -12.02 9.23
C VAL A 384 14.45 -12.00 10.76
N PRO A 385 15.37 -12.54 11.58
CA PRO A 385 15.24 -12.51 13.03
C PRO A 385 15.23 -11.08 13.60
N ALA A 386 14.63 -10.90 14.77
CA ALA A 386 14.71 -9.66 15.53
C ALA A 386 16.16 -9.37 15.94
N GLY A 387 16.68 -8.21 15.51
CA GLY A 387 17.90 -7.62 16.06
C GLY A 387 17.63 -6.87 17.37
N THR A 388 18.57 -6.04 17.80
CA THR A 388 18.31 -5.08 18.88
C THR A 388 17.42 -3.93 18.41
N LEU A 389 16.87 -3.16 19.36
CA LEU A 389 16.17 -1.90 19.07
C LEU A 389 17.11 -0.85 18.44
N GLY A 390 18.43 -1.00 18.55
CA GLY A 390 19.40 -0.20 17.78
C GLY A 390 19.45 -0.64 16.32
N ASP A 391 19.68 -1.94 16.07
CA ASP A 391 19.74 -2.53 14.73
C ASP A 391 18.45 -2.28 13.93
N ALA A 392 17.29 -2.26 14.62
CA ALA A 392 16.00 -1.90 14.04
C ALA A 392 15.97 -0.44 13.56
N LYS A 393 16.38 0.52 14.40
CA LYS A 393 16.48 1.95 14.02
C LYS A 393 17.46 2.15 12.87
N GLU A 394 18.61 1.48 12.92
CA GLU A 394 19.63 1.52 11.87
C GLU A 394 19.06 1.01 10.53
N LYS A 395 18.43 -0.17 10.53
CA LYS A 395 17.79 -0.76 9.34
C LYS A 395 16.65 0.09 8.78
N ILE A 396 15.86 0.76 9.62
CA ILE A 396 14.82 1.70 9.18
C ILE A 396 15.47 2.91 8.49
N ALA A 397 16.44 3.56 9.15
CA ALA A 397 17.16 4.69 8.60
C ALA A 397 17.89 4.33 7.29
N THR A 398 18.53 3.16 7.20
CA THR A 398 19.15 2.65 5.96
C THR A 398 18.13 2.50 4.84
N ASN A 399 16.94 1.93 5.10
CA ASN A 399 15.89 1.82 4.09
C ASN A 399 15.34 3.18 3.65
N HIS A 400 15.25 4.14 4.57
CA HIS A 400 14.84 5.51 4.28
C HIS A 400 15.91 6.28 3.49
N LEU A 401 17.19 6.12 3.80
CA LEU A 401 18.31 6.67 3.01
C LEU A 401 18.35 6.07 1.59
N TYR A 402 18.10 4.77 1.42
CA TYR A 402 17.93 4.18 0.09
C TYR A 402 16.70 4.72 -0.66
N GLN A 403 15.62 5.09 0.05
CA GLN A 403 14.50 5.79 -0.57
C GLN A 403 14.96 7.18 -1.04
N LEU A 404 15.45 8.03 -0.13
CA LEU A 404 15.91 9.40 -0.41
C LEU A 404 16.98 9.47 -1.52
N ALA A 405 17.92 8.52 -1.55
CA ALA A 405 18.96 8.45 -2.58
C ALA A 405 18.41 8.16 -3.99
N SER A 406 17.21 7.56 -4.10
CA SER A 406 16.57 7.25 -5.39
C SER A 406 15.62 8.34 -5.89
N LEU A 407 15.44 9.44 -5.15
CA LEU A 407 14.59 10.57 -5.53
C LEU A 407 15.36 11.61 -6.35
N SER A 408 14.69 12.25 -7.32
CA SER A 408 15.14 13.55 -7.81
C SER A 408 14.82 14.62 -6.75
N PHE A 409 15.66 15.65 -6.71
CA PHE A 409 15.42 16.83 -5.88
C PHE A 409 15.24 17.95 -6.88
N GLU A 410 14.14 18.69 -6.77
CA GLU A 410 14.00 19.95 -7.50
C GLU A 410 15.03 20.93 -6.93
N GLU A 411 16.00 21.31 -7.76
CA GLU A 411 16.66 22.60 -7.61
C GLU A 411 15.56 23.65 -7.79
N LEU A 412 15.07 24.21 -6.69
CA LEU A 412 14.40 25.49 -6.73
C LEU A 412 15.41 26.50 -7.29
N ASP A 413 15.01 27.25 -8.31
CA ASP A 413 15.78 28.40 -8.82
C ASP A 413 16.30 29.25 -7.65
N GLU A 414 17.45 29.91 -7.83
CA GLU A 414 17.91 30.98 -6.95
C GLU A 414 16.92 32.17 -7.02
N ALA A 415 15.78 32.02 -6.33
CA ALA A 415 14.94 33.13 -5.92
C ALA A 415 15.86 34.10 -5.18
N SER A 416 16.00 35.29 -5.75
CA SER A 416 17.01 36.28 -5.36
C SER A 416 16.98 36.57 -3.85
N PRO A 417 18.11 37.02 -3.26
CA PRO A 417 18.16 37.46 -1.87
C PRO A 417 17.39 38.79 -1.69
N GLU A 418 16.06 38.72 -1.78
CA GLU A 418 15.14 39.77 -1.41
C GLU A 418 15.05 39.81 0.11
N GLU A 419 15.95 40.64 0.66
CA GLU A 419 15.90 41.39 1.92
C GLU A 419 15.04 40.83 3.06
N ASP A 420 15.70 40.54 4.20
CA ASP A 420 15.10 40.47 5.52
C ASP A 420 14.23 41.71 5.80
N SER A 421 12.95 41.60 5.49
CA SER A 421 11.95 42.65 5.61
C SER A 421 10.86 42.19 6.57
N GLU A 422 10.84 42.76 7.78
CA GLU A 422 10.07 42.23 8.92
C GLU A 422 8.53 42.39 8.79
N ASP A 423 8.03 42.93 7.66
CA ASP A 423 6.68 43.51 7.52
C ASP A 423 5.92 43.09 6.23
N GLU A 424 5.81 41.79 5.91
CA GLU A 424 4.58 41.26 5.26
C GLU A 424 4.32 39.73 5.46
N PHE A 425 3.48 39.41 6.46
CA PHE A 425 2.83 38.09 6.72
C PHE A 425 3.70 36.79 6.76
N PRO A 426 4.67 36.68 7.69
CA PRO A 426 5.49 35.46 7.86
C PRO A 426 4.79 34.37 8.70
N TYR A 427 3.70 33.75 8.19
CA TYR A 427 2.93 32.75 8.95
C TYR A 427 2.65 31.45 8.18
N GLY A 428 3.29 30.36 8.63
CA GLY A 428 2.79 29.01 8.40
C GLY A 428 1.64 28.64 9.37
N PRO A 429 1.33 27.34 9.56
CA PRO A 429 0.27 26.91 10.49
C PRO A 429 0.53 27.18 11.98
N PHE A 430 1.60 27.91 12.33
CA PHE A 430 1.98 28.33 13.68
C PHE A 430 2.16 29.86 13.68
N GLY A 431 1.46 30.55 14.58
CA GLY A 431 1.37 32.02 14.62
C GLY A 431 2.40 32.68 15.54
N SER A 432 3.64 32.18 15.54
CA SER A 432 4.65 32.45 16.57
C SER A 432 6.07 32.27 15.98
N SER A 433 7.05 32.99 16.52
CA SER A 433 8.42 33.07 15.98
C SER A 433 9.30 31.84 16.23
N SER A 434 8.80 30.78 16.90
CA SER A 434 9.41 29.45 16.82
C SER A 434 8.42 28.34 17.15
N ARG A 435 8.23 27.43 16.18
CA ARG A 435 7.37 26.23 16.28
C ARG A 435 7.77 25.31 17.44
N TYR A 436 9.07 25.24 17.74
CA TYR A 436 9.61 24.48 18.86
C TYR A 436 9.25 25.11 20.20
N ASN A 437 9.32 26.45 20.32
CA ASN A 437 9.00 27.15 21.58
C ASN A 437 7.51 26.99 21.94
N ASP A 438 6.62 27.10 20.95
CA ASP A 438 5.19 26.82 21.11
C ASP A 438 4.97 25.41 21.68
N LEU A 439 5.49 24.37 21.00
CA LEU A 439 5.35 22.97 21.42
C LEU A 439 5.99 22.68 22.78
N LEU A 440 7.10 23.34 23.10
CA LEU A 440 7.78 23.22 24.38
C LEU A 440 6.97 23.86 25.52
N GLU A 441 6.29 24.97 25.29
CA GLU A 441 5.35 25.55 26.26
C GLU A 441 4.11 24.65 26.42
N TRP A 442 3.49 24.22 25.32
CA TRP A 442 2.31 23.36 25.34
C TRP A 442 2.59 22.05 26.09
N THR A 443 3.77 21.47 25.88
CA THR A 443 4.25 20.28 26.60
C THR A 443 4.35 20.54 28.11
N LYS A 444 4.97 21.65 28.52
CA LYS A 444 5.14 22.00 29.94
C LYS A 444 3.81 22.27 30.65
N VAL A 445 2.89 22.98 29.98
CA VAL A 445 1.57 23.32 30.55
C VAL A 445 0.68 22.08 30.71
N ASN A 446 0.76 21.11 29.79
CA ASN A 446 -0.17 19.97 29.73
C ASN A 446 0.46 18.62 30.14
N ALA A 447 1.65 18.63 30.75
CA ALA A 447 2.43 17.44 31.10
C ALA A 447 1.64 16.35 31.87
N ALA A 448 0.64 16.73 32.67
CA ALA A 448 -0.25 15.79 33.36
C ALA A 448 -1.12 14.98 32.39
N HIS A 449 -1.76 15.64 31.42
CA HIS A 449 -2.59 14.99 30.40
C HIS A 449 -1.77 14.20 29.38
N ILE A 450 -0.56 14.67 29.06
CA ILE A 450 0.41 13.92 28.24
C ILE A 450 0.75 12.59 28.95
N LYS A 451 1.13 12.64 30.23
CA LYS A 451 1.44 11.43 31.01
C LYS A 451 0.24 10.49 31.18
N GLU A 452 -0.96 11.03 31.29
CA GLU A 452 -2.22 10.27 31.29
C GLU A 452 -2.43 9.55 29.95
N ALA A 453 -2.26 10.25 28.83
CA ALA A 453 -2.39 9.70 27.48
C ALA A 453 -1.35 8.61 27.16
N VAL A 454 -0.08 8.84 27.54
CA VAL A 454 1.01 7.85 27.41
C VAL A 454 0.68 6.58 28.21
N LYS A 455 0.21 6.72 29.45
CA LYS A 455 -0.26 5.57 30.26
C LYS A 455 -1.46 4.86 29.64
N ASN A 456 -2.37 5.60 28.98
CA ASN A 456 -3.48 5.04 28.22
C ASN A 456 -3.04 4.38 26.90
N ARG A 457 -1.76 4.43 26.53
CA ARG A 457 -1.23 3.98 25.22
C ARG A 457 -1.90 4.70 24.04
N ALA A 458 -2.28 5.96 24.24
CA ALA A 458 -3.15 6.76 23.38
C ALA A 458 -4.49 6.10 22.98
N TYR A 459 -4.89 5.00 23.64
CA TYR A 459 -6.03 4.16 23.25
C TYR A 459 -7.26 4.42 24.14
N GLY A 460 -8.41 4.66 23.50
CA GLY A 460 -9.70 4.90 24.17
C GLY A 460 -10.48 3.63 24.50
N GLY A 461 -10.11 2.49 23.91
CA GLY A 461 -10.86 1.23 23.94
C GLY A 461 -11.37 0.85 22.54
N PRO A 462 -12.07 -0.30 22.42
CA PRO A 462 -12.60 -0.76 21.14
C PRO A 462 -13.67 0.19 20.57
N ASP A 463 -14.10 -0.05 19.33
CA ASP A 463 -15.19 0.72 18.73
C ASP A 463 -16.43 0.82 19.64
N GLY A 464 -17.12 1.95 19.58
CA GLY A 464 -18.17 2.33 20.53
C GLY A 464 -17.69 2.96 21.85
N SER A 465 -16.37 2.99 22.12
CA SER A 465 -15.81 3.62 23.33
C SER A 465 -15.94 5.15 23.35
N ASN A 466 -16.00 5.75 24.55
CA ASN A 466 -16.01 7.21 24.71
C ASN A 466 -14.63 7.82 24.40
N ILE A 467 -14.63 8.96 23.69
CA ILE A 467 -13.40 9.71 23.37
C ILE A 467 -12.62 10.10 24.63
N GLN A 468 -11.31 9.88 24.62
CA GLN A 468 -10.41 10.25 25.72
C GLN A 468 -9.64 11.51 25.37
N TRP A 469 -10.06 12.66 25.92
CA TRP A 469 -9.45 13.96 25.62
C TRP A 469 -7.92 14.06 25.88
N PRO A 470 -7.33 13.38 26.88
CA PRO A 470 -5.88 13.29 27.02
C PRO A 470 -5.22 12.64 25.78
N ASN A 471 -5.76 11.53 25.28
CA ASN A 471 -5.26 10.82 24.11
C ASN A 471 -5.34 11.70 22.86
N VAL A 472 -6.51 12.33 22.63
CA VAL A 472 -6.71 13.33 21.57
C VAL A 472 -5.66 14.43 21.62
N PHE A 473 -5.32 14.91 22.82
CA PHE A 473 -4.35 15.98 23.00
C PHE A 473 -2.91 15.53 22.73
N LEU A 474 -2.51 14.34 23.19
CA LEU A 474 -1.20 13.76 22.84
C LEU A 474 -1.06 13.61 21.32
N CYS A 475 -2.03 13.00 20.65
CA CYS A 475 -1.98 12.78 19.22
C CYS A 475 -2.04 14.07 18.39
N PHE A 476 -2.63 15.15 18.93
CA PHE A 476 -2.48 16.49 18.37
C PHE A 476 -1.04 17.01 18.48
N LEU A 477 -0.40 16.85 19.65
CA LEU A 477 0.99 17.29 19.83
C LEU A 477 1.96 16.49 18.96
N GLU A 478 1.79 15.16 18.84
CA GLU A 478 2.57 14.33 17.91
C GLU A 478 2.44 14.85 16.46
N ALA A 479 1.20 15.09 16.01
CA ALA A 479 0.89 15.59 14.67
C ALA A 479 1.38 17.03 14.41
N ALA A 480 1.69 17.79 15.45
CA ALA A 480 2.36 19.08 15.35
C ALA A 480 3.89 18.95 15.42
N ALA A 481 4.44 18.03 16.23
CA ALA A 481 5.88 17.85 16.42
C ALA A 481 6.59 17.28 15.18
N VAL A 482 5.91 16.51 14.32
CA VAL A 482 6.47 16.11 13.00
C VAL A 482 6.80 17.30 12.09
N TYR A 483 6.26 18.51 12.34
CA TYR A 483 6.65 19.71 11.60
C TYR A 483 8.01 20.29 12.04
N LEU A 484 8.64 19.78 13.10
CA LEU A 484 9.95 20.24 13.60
C LEU A 484 11.15 19.66 12.82
N ARG A 485 10.95 18.73 11.88
CA ARG A 485 12.05 18.14 11.08
C ARG A 485 12.76 19.22 10.25
N ASP A 486 14.09 19.27 10.38
CA ASP A 486 14.96 20.10 9.56
C ASP A 486 14.98 19.57 8.12
N SER A 487 14.59 20.41 7.18
CA SER A 487 14.44 20.04 5.77
C SER A 487 15.76 20.08 5.01
N GLU A 488 16.72 20.91 5.42
CA GLU A 488 18.04 20.98 4.77
C GLU A 488 18.84 19.71 5.04
N LYS A 489 18.88 19.26 6.29
CA LYS A 489 19.63 18.03 6.64
C LYS A 489 19.09 16.78 5.97
N VAL A 490 17.80 16.73 5.61
CA VAL A 490 17.24 15.61 4.82
C VAL A 490 17.71 15.67 3.36
N ARG A 491 17.83 16.86 2.76
CA ARG A 491 18.46 17.06 1.44
C ARG A 491 19.93 16.65 1.48
N GLU A 492 20.69 17.15 2.45
CA GLU A 492 22.13 16.84 2.60
C GLU A 492 22.36 15.35 2.86
N ALA A 493 21.52 14.70 3.68
CA ALA A 493 21.56 13.26 3.90
C ALA A 493 21.34 12.46 2.61
N ALA A 494 20.41 12.89 1.76
CA ALA A 494 20.16 12.25 0.47
C ALA A 494 21.33 12.44 -0.51
N GLU A 495 21.97 13.61 -0.52
CA GLU A 495 23.16 13.89 -1.32
C GLU A 495 24.37 13.07 -0.88
N GLU A 496 24.60 12.91 0.44
CA GLU A 496 25.63 12.00 0.97
C GLU A 496 25.33 10.53 0.64
N ALA A 497 24.07 10.09 0.77
CA ALA A 497 23.67 8.72 0.42
C ALA A 497 23.84 8.43 -1.09
N LYS A 498 23.64 9.42 -1.96
CA LYS A 498 23.88 9.31 -3.42
C LYS A 498 25.36 9.18 -3.80
N LYS A 499 26.27 9.76 -3.01
CA LYS A 499 27.73 9.59 -3.21
C LYS A 499 28.15 8.13 -2.97
N GLY A 500 27.46 7.46 -2.05
CA GLY A 500 27.65 6.04 -1.73
C GLY A 500 28.96 5.74 -1.00
N GLY A 501 29.18 4.45 -0.73
CA GLY A 501 30.28 3.98 0.11
C GLY A 501 30.09 4.30 1.60
N ASP A 502 30.89 3.63 2.43
CA ASP A 502 30.69 3.59 3.89
C ASP A 502 30.74 4.98 4.55
N GLU A 503 31.57 5.89 4.04
CA GLU A 503 31.70 7.26 4.55
C GLU A 503 30.48 8.13 4.19
N GLY A 504 30.00 8.07 2.94
CA GLY A 504 28.79 8.78 2.51
C GLY A 504 27.54 8.28 3.24
N PHE A 505 27.37 6.96 3.38
CA PHE A 505 26.25 6.41 4.16
C PHE A 505 26.30 6.78 5.64
N LYS A 506 27.50 6.87 6.24
CA LYS A 506 27.67 7.31 7.62
C LYS A 506 27.33 8.79 7.81
N ASN A 507 27.80 9.66 6.92
CA ASN A 507 27.45 11.09 6.94
C ASN A 507 25.95 11.29 6.76
N ALA A 508 25.35 10.57 5.81
CA ALA A 508 23.91 10.59 5.56
C ALA A 508 23.09 10.16 6.79
N PHE A 509 23.55 9.15 7.52
CA PHE A 509 22.91 8.70 8.76
C PHE A 509 22.91 9.80 9.82
N GLN A 510 24.06 10.44 10.06
CA GLN A 510 24.18 11.50 11.07
C GLN A 510 23.29 12.70 10.71
N LEU A 511 23.27 13.12 9.44
CA LEU A 511 22.42 14.21 8.96
C LEU A 511 20.93 13.88 9.11
N LEU A 512 20.53 12.64 8.82
CA LEU A 512 19.15 12.18 9.01
C LEU A 512 18.75 12.15 10.50
N GLU A 513 19.63 11.70 11.39
CA GLU A 513 19.41 11.75 12.85
C GLU A 513 19.25 13.20 13.33
N GLU A 514 20.25 14.05 13.01
CA GLU A 514 20.25 15.48 13.34
C GLU A 514 19.02 16.23 12.82
N SER A 515 18.46 15.80 11.68
CA SER A 515 17.24 16.39 11.12
C SER A 515 16.03 16.30 12.06
N THR A 516 16.06 15.39 13.03
CA THR A 516 14.95 15.09 13.94
C THR A 516 15.17 15.58 15.37
N ASN A 517 16.31 16.18 15.70
CA ASN A 517 16.70 16.55 17.09
C ASN A 517 15.58 17.27 17.86
N GLN A 518 14.97 18.30 17.28
CA GLN A 518 13.86 19.04 17.93
C GLN A 518 12.61 18.17 18.18
N THR A 519 12.32 17.20 17.31
CA THR A 519 11.23 16.23 17.51
C THR A 519 11.58 15.21 18.59
N GLN A 520 12.83 14.74 18.64
CA GLN A 520 13.32 13.81 19.68
C GLN A 520 13.31 14.46 21.07
N GLU A 521 13.78 15.71 21.21
CA GLU A 521 13.75 16.46 22.47
C GLU A 521 12.32 16.60 23.01
N ILE A 522 11.36 16.92 22.14
CA ILE A 522 9.95 17.06 22.50
C ILE A 522 9.33 15.70 22.87
N ALA A 523 9.65 14.62 22.13
CA ALA A 523 9.22 13.26 22.46
C ALA A 523 9.76 12.80 23.84
N ALA A 524 11.03 13.09 24.13
CA ALA A 524 11.67 12.72 25.39
C ALA A 524 10.99 13.39 26.60
N LEU A 525 10.49 14.62 26.45
CA LEU A 525 9.68 15.30 27.49
C LEU A 525 8.32 14.62 27.74
N TRP A 526 7.81 13.83 26.79
CA TRP A 526 6.60 13.02 26.94
C TRP A 526 6.90 11.62 27.52
N GLY A 527 8.18 11.23 27.60
CA GLY A 527 8.60 9.86 27.95
C GLY A 527 8.60 8.91 26.76
N MET A 528 8.72 9.44 25.54
CA MET A 528 8.64 8.72 24.27
C MET A 528 9.90 8.95 23.43
N ASN A 529 10.13 8.09 22.45
CA ASN A 529 11.15 8.25 21.42
C ASN A 529 10.49 8.56 20.07
N PHE A 530 11.30 8.96 19.08
CA PHE A 530 10.87 9.22 17.70
C PHE A 530 11.76 8.51 16.68
N GLN A 531 11.22 8.14 15.53
CA GLN A 531 11.92 7.53 14.38
C GLN A 531 11.22 7.94 13.09
N VAL A 532 11.94 8.29 12.02
CA VAL A 532 11.33 8.46 10.68
C VAL A 532 11.22 7.09 10.00
N LEU A 533 10.09 6.78 9.38
CA LEU A 533 9.85 5.52 8.67
C LEU A 533 10.07 5.64 7.16
N CYS A 534 9.59 6.72 6.55
CA CYS A 534 9.76 7.03 5.13
C CYS A 534 9.37 8.49 4.83
N ASP A 535 9.79 8.99 3.67
CA ASP A 535 9.16 10.15 3.03
C ASP A 535 8.03 9.71 2.11
N LEU A 536 7.10 10.62 1.81
CA LEU A 536 5.95 10.41 0.96
C LEU A 536 6.14 11.26 -0.31
N VAL A 537 6.19 10.62 -1.47
CA VAL A 537 6.65 11.25 -2.73
C VAL A 537 5.58 11.10 -3.80
N GLU A 538 5.05 12.22 -4.28
CA GLU A 538 3.90 12.25 -5.18
C GLU A 538 4.34 12.24 -6.65
N GLY A 539 3.60 11.54 -7.52
CA GLY A 539 3.70 11.70 -8.97
C GLY A 539 5.02 11.29 -9.62
N SER A 540 5.96 12.24 -9.73
CA SER A 540 7.11 12.31 -10.65
C SER A 540 8.46 11.88 -10.05
N GLY A 541 8.46 11.40 -8.81
CA GLY A 541 9.70 11.04 -8.09
C GLY A 541 10.54 12.22 -7.59
N SER A 542 10.09 13.45 -7.87
CA SER A 542 10.66 14.67 -7.31
C SER A 542 10.25 14.86 -5.86
N TRP A 543 11.23 15.10 -4.98
CA TRP A 543 10.99 15.44 -3.58
C TRP A 543 11.07 16.96 -3.38
N SER A 544 9.91 17.58 -3.14
CA SER A 544 9.89 18.96 -2.65
C SER A 544 10.54 19.02 -1.26
N GLN A 545 11.39 20.04 -1.04
CA GLN A 545 12.28 20.11 0.11
C GLN A 545 11.59 19.98 1.48
N ASN A 546 10.30 20.31 1.55
CA ASN A 546 9.48 20.29 2.76
C ASN A 546 8.24 19.37 2.59
N GLY A 547 8.42 18.25 1.88
CA GLY A 547 7.38 17.28 1.55
C GLY A 547 6.72 16.57 2.75
N PRO A 548 5.63 15.82 2.51
CA PRO A 548 5.00 14.97 3.50
C PRO A 548 5.88 13.76 3.87
N TYR A 549 5.81 13.30 5.11
CA TYR A 549 6.57 12.12 5.57
C TYR A 549 5.86 11.38 6.71
N CYS A 550 6.29 10.14 6.97
CA CYS A 550 5.80 9.30 8.06
C CYS A 550 6.86 9.13 9.17
N GLY A 551 6.47 9.42 10.41
CA GLY A 551 7.25 9.12 11.60
C GLY A 551 6.52 8.16 12.55
N ALA A 552 7.29 7.57 13.47
CA ALA A 552 6.81 6.76 14.56
C ALA A 552 7.25 7.39 15.89
N PHE A 553 6.30 7.81 16.71
CA PHE A 553 6.55 8.01 18.14
C PHE A 553 6.34 6.68 18.86
N TYR A 554 7.13 6.34 19.86
CA TYR A 554 6.95 5.08 20.58
C TYR A 554 7.38 5.15 22.04
N SER A 555 6.69 4.36 22.85
CA SER A 555 6.98 4.17 24.27
C SER A 555 7.87 2.94 24.48
N GLU A 556 8.96 3.12 25.21
CA GLU A 556 9.79 2.02 25.73
C GLU A 556 9.38 1.63 27.18
N ASP A 557 8.26 2.15 27.70
CA ASP A 557 7.69 1.75 29.00
C ASP A 557 6.99 0.38 28.87
N PRO A 558 7.50 -0.70 29.51
CA PRO A 558 6.89 -2.02 29.46
C PRO A 558 5.52 -2.06 30.17
N ASP A 559 5.17 -1.04 30.96
CA ASP A 559 3.81 -0.90 31.46
C ASP A 559 2.81 -0.33 30.44
N ALA A 560 3.28 0.47 29.48
CA ALA A 560 2.48 1.10 28.43
C ALA A 560 3.18 1.09 27.04
N PRO A 561 3.33 -0.08 26.39
CA PRO A 561 3.95 -0.19 25.06
C PRO A 561 2.99 0.24 23.93
N PHE A 562 3.41 1.19 23.11
CA PHE A 562 2.68 1.63 21.91
C PHE A 562 3.59 2.28 20.87
N VAL A 563 3.08 2.39 19.64
CA VAL A 563 3.65 3.17 18.52
C VAL A 563 2.56 4.07 17.94
N GLY A 564 2.78 5.38 17.99
CA GLY A 564 2.02 6.36 17.23
C GLY A 564 2.61 6.52 15.84
N VAL A 565 1.87 6.14 14.80
CA VAL A 565 2.27 6.34 13.39
C VAL A 565 1.71 7.69 12.93
N VAL A 566 2.60 8.65 12.68
CA VAL A 566 2.24 10.07 12.62
C VAL A 566 2.75 10.73 11.35
N PHE A 567 1.85 11.47 10.70
CA PHE A 567 2.05 11.99 9.36
C PHE A 567 2.15 13.51 9.33
N LYS A 568 3.22 14.02 8.71
CA LYS A 568 3.38 15.43 8.36
C LYS A 568 2.63 15.73 7.06
N GLY A 569 1.82 16.78 7.05
CA GLY A 569 1.28 17.40 5.83
C GLY A 569 2.22 18.47 5.26
N THR A 570 1.84 19.06 4.12
CA THR A 570 2.51 20.24 3.58
C THR A 570 2.38 21.46 4.52
N ASN A 571 3.29 22.42 4.37
CA ASN A 571 3.20 23.71 5.08
C ASN A 571 2.14 24.59 4.41
N ILE A 572 1.12 25.00 5.17
CA ILE A 572 0.14 25.99 4.70
C ILE A 572 0.82 27.36 4.59
N LYS A 573 1.28 27.74 3.40
CA LYS A 573 1.59 29.13 3.04
C LYS A 573 0.36 29.81 2.44
N ASN A 574 -0.29 29.20 1.45
CA ASN A 574 -1.64 29.57 0.99
C ASN A 574 -2.63 28.42 1.11
N LEU A 575 -3.93 28.77 1.21
CA LEU A 575 -5.02 27.80 1.05
C LEU A 575 -5.02 27.22 -0.38
N ASN A 576 -4.62 28.01 -1.38
CA ASN A 576 -4.49 27.54 -2.76
C ASN A 576 -3.46 26.41 -2.87
N ASP A 577 -2.31 26.49 -2.21
CA ASP A 577 -1.29 25.44 -2.22
C ASP A 577 -1.86 24.13 -1.63
N VAL A 578 -2.66 24.23 -0.56
CA VAL A 578 -3.35 23.07 0.04
C VAL A 578 -4.42 22.51 -0.90
N LEU A 579 -5.16 23.36 -1.61
CA LEU A 579 -6.18 22.96 -2.59
C LEU A 579 -5.58 22.34 -3.87
N THR A 580 -4.40 22.80 -4.32
CA THR A 580 -3.73 22.28 -5.51
C THR A 580 -3.04 20.95 -5.24
N ASN A 581 -2.33 20.82 -4.11
CA ASN A 581 -1.71 19.56 -3.71
C ASN A 581 -2.76 18.46 -3.39
N LEU A 582 -3.94 18.84 -2.89
CA LEU A 582 -5.09 17.93 -2.77
C LEU A 582 -5.77 17.70 -4.14
N LYS A 583 -5.12 16.97 -5.04
CA LYS A 583 -5.63 16.66 -6.40
C LYS A 583 -7.05 16.06 -6.41
N PHE A 584 -8.07 16.89 -6.63
CA PHE A 584 -9.49 16.58 -6.36
C PHE A 584 -10.21 15.60 -7.34
N HIS A 585 -9.54 14.60 -7.92
CA HIS A 585 -10.07 13.79 -9.03
C HIS A 585 -10.08 12.26 -8.83
N ALA A 586 -11.03 11.70 -8.10
CA ALA A 586 -11.11 10.24 -7.87
C ALA A 586 -11.24 9.30 -9.13
N ILE A 587 -10.56 8.12 -9.19
CA ILE A 587 -10.82 6.95 -10.10
C ILE A 587 -10.46 5.45 -9.62
N GLN A 588 -11.42 4.54 -9.27
CA GLN A 588 -11.40 3.10 -8.73
C GLN A 588 -10.25 2.48 -7.79
N THR A 589 -10.28 1.18 -7.40
CA THR A 589 -9.22 0.46 -6.59
C THR A 589 -9.20 -1.09 -6.68
N GLU A 590 -8.09 -1.74 -6.28
CA GLU A 590 -7.85 -3.20 -6.23
C GLU A 590 -6.80 -3.58 -5.16
N GLY A 591 -7.06 -4.60 -4.33
CA GLY A 591 -6.03 -5.35 -3.55
C GLY A 591 -5.38 -4.61 -2.37
N ILE A 592 -5.39 -3.28 -2.41
CA ILE A 592 -5.36 -2.37 -1.28
C ILE A 592 -6.71 -1.64 -1.24
N LEU A 593 -7.13 -1.20 -0.07
CA LEU A 593 -8.25 -0.28 0.15
C LEU A 593 -9.64 -0.74 -0.48
N TYR A 594 -10.00 -2.01 -0.29
CA TYR A 594 -11.25 -2.85 -0.51
C TYR A 594 -11.89 -2.69 -1.89
N ASN A 595 -11.17 -2.13 -2.86
CA ASN A 595 -11.81 -1.81 -4.14
C ASN A 595 -12.93 -0.76 -3.89
N THR A 596 -12.67 0.16 -2.95
CA THR A 596 -13.54 1.28 -2.53
C THR A 596 -13.11 2.56 -3.25
N HIS A 597 -13.18 3.79 -2.68
CA HIS A 597 -13.00 5.03 -3.49
C HIS A 597 -11.92 6.16 -2.95
N VAL A 598 -10.83 6.79 -3.66
CA VAL A 598 -9.41 7.61 -3.56
C VAL A 598 -9.27 9.16 -3.84
N SER A 599 -8.28 9.82 -3.20
CA SER A 599 -7.37 10.95 -3.50
C SER A 599 -5.95 10.50 -3.94
N GLU A 600 -5.50 10.95 -5.11
CA GLU A 600 -4.23 10.55 -5.77
C GLU A 600 -2.96 11.09 -5.14
N GLY A 601 -2.84 12.38 -4.86
CA GLY A 601 -1.60 12.92 -4.26
C GLY A 601 -1.24 12.13 -2.99
N VAL A 602 -2.26 11.90 -2.17
CA VAL A 602 -2.15 11.08 -0.96
C VAL A 602 -1.91 9.59 -1.27
N HIS A 603 -2.43 9.04 -2.38
CA HIS A 603 -2.18 7.65 -2.78
C HIS A 603 -0.79 7.43 -3.34
N ASP A 604 -0.42 8.19 -4.36
CA ASP A 604 0.84 8.08 -5.04
C ASP A 604 1.96 8.28 -4.02
N GLY A 605 1.81 9.27 -3.13
CA GLY A 605 2.70 9.48 -1.98
C GLY A 605 2.82 8.30 -1.00
N MET A 606 1.84 7.38 -0.95
CA MET A 606 1.76 6.27 0.03
C MET A 606 1.97 4.87 -0.57
N PHE A 607 1.47 4.60 -1.78
CA PHE A 607 1.28 3.25 -2.33
C PHE A 607 1.86 3.04 -3.74
N LYS A 608 2.06 4.11 -4.52
CA LYS A 608 2.79 4.02 -5.79
C LYS A 608 4.27 3.76 -5.51
N ALA A 609 4.94 3.11 -6.46
CA ALA A 609 6.37 2.86 -6.36
C ALA A 609 7.15 4.06 -6.87
N VAL A 610 7.98 4.67 -6.02
CA VAL A 610 8.95 5.71 -6.37
C VAL A 610 10.34 5.18 -6.07
N GLY A 611 11.27 5.26 -7.03
CA GLY A 611 12.60 4.67 -6.90
C GLY A 611 12.59 3.14 -6.65
N GLY A 612 11.51 2.45 -7.05
CA GLY A 612 11.30 1.03 -6.74
C GLY A 612 10.87 0.74 -5.30
N LYS A 613 10.53 1.77 -4.50
CA LYS A 613 10.05 1.66 -3.12
C LYS A 613 8.62 2.17 -3.00
N VAL A 614 7.80 1.49 -2.21
CA VAL A 614 6.44 1.91 -1.85
C VAL A 614 6.43 2.36 -0.40
N ALA A 615 6.00 3.58 -0.11
CA ALA A 615 6.09 4.16 1.23
C ALA A 615 5.34 3.34 2.30
N PHE A 616 4.14 2.83 2.00
CA PHE A 616 3.41 1.94 2.91
C PHE A 616 4.17 0.63 3.20
N ASN A 617 4.92 0.11 2.23
CA ASN A 617 5.77 -1.05 2.47
C ASN A 617 6.98 -0.71 3.35
N LEU A 618 7.52 0.50 3.26
CA LEU A 618 8.56 0.99 4.19
C LEU A 618 8.00 1.18 5.60
N ILE A 619 6.82 1.77 5.75
CA ILE A 619 6.10 1.90 7.03
C ILE A 619 5.85 0.51 7.64
N ARG A 620 5.32 -0.43 6.86
CA ARG A 620 5.05 -1.80 7.31
C ARG A 620 6.34 -2.54 7.68
N GLN A 621 7.42 -2.38 6.92
CA GLN A 621 8.73 -2.96 7.25
C GLN A 621 9.27 -2.37 8.55
N GLY A 622 9.29 -1.05 8.68
CA GLY A 622 9.77 -0.37 9.89
C GLY A 622 8.95 -0.68 11.13
N LEU A 623 7.63 -0.88 11.02
CA LEU A 623 6.82 -1.36 12.13
C LEU A 623 7.10 -2.82 12.50
N ASN A 624 7.42 -3.69 11.53
CA ASN A 624 7.85 -5.06 11.79
C ASN A 624 9.28 -5.13 12.37
N ASP A 625 10.12 -4.14 12.11
CA ASP A 625 11.45 -4.02 12.74
C ASP A 625 11.38 -3.36 14.14
N LEU A 626 10.45 -2.43 14.35
CA LEU A 626 10.31 -1.67 15.60
C LEU A 626 9.49 -2.42 16.66
N CYS A 627 8.28 -2.90 16.35
CA CYS A 627 7.34 -3.41 17.36
C CYS A 627 7.86 -4.63 18.14
N PRO A 628 8.52 -5.64 17.53
CA PRO A 628 9.08 -6.78 18.27
C PRO A 628 10.21 -6.40 19.24
N ASN A 629 10.81 -5.22 19.07
CA ASN A 629 11.97 -4.75 19.80
C ASN A 629 11.66 -3.67 20.84
N ILE A 630 10.39 -3.24 20.95
CA ILE A 630 9.89 -2.44 22.06
C ILE A 630 9.72 -3.31 23.30
N ALA A 631 10.20 -2.83 24.45
CA ALA A 631 9.95 -3.49 25.73
C ALA A 631 8.45 -3.46 26.06
N ASN A 632 7.78 -4.62 25.99
CA ASN A 632 6.31 -4.69 26.04
C ASN A 632 5.73 -5.50 27.22
N GLY A 633 6.56 -6.17 28.02
CA GLY A 633 6.10 -6.96 29.17
C GLY A 633 5.16 -8.12 28.83
N ASN A 634 5.23 -8.67 27.61
CA ASN A 634 4.28 -9.63 27.03
C ASN A 634 2.85 -9.09 26.80
N LYS A 635 2.70 -7.77 26.63
CA LYS A 635 1.47 -7.11 26.17
C LYS A 635 1.61 -6.79 24.68
N ASP A 636 0.50 -6.78 23.95
CA ASP A 636 0.51 -6.29 22.57
C ASP A 636 0.84 -4.80 22.50
N VAL A 637 1.66 -4.44 21.51
CA VAL A 637 2.02 -3.06 21.19
C VAL A 637 0.81 -2.40 20.52
N VAL A 638 0.25 -1.35 21.14
CA VAL A 638 -0.85 -0.62 20.50
C VAL A 638 -0.30 0.25 19.38
N ILE A 639 -0.91 0.18 18.20
CA ILE A 639 -0.55 1.05 17.07
C ILE A 639 -1.69 2.05 16.86
N HIS A 640 -1.51 3.29 17.34
CA HIS A 640 -2.42 4.39 17.01
C HIS A 640 -1.89 5.18 15.82
N VAL A 641 -2.74 5.95 15.16
CA VAL A 641 -2.36 6.73 13.98
C VAL A 641 -2.83 8.18 14.14
N ALA A 642 -1.98 9.16 13.79
CA ALA A 642 -2.31 10.58 13.97
C ALA A 642 -1.82 11.48 12.82
N GLY A 643 -2.44 12.64 12.67
CA GLY A 643 -2.01 13.63 11.66
C GLY A 643 -2.88 14.89 11.57
N HIS A 644 -2.25 15.99 11.18
CA HIS A 644 -2.88 17.29 10.98
C HIS A 644 -2.95 17.66 9.49
N SER A 645 -4.03 18.31 9.05
CA SER A 645 -4.20 18.77 7.65
C SER A 645 -4.02 17.61 6.65
N LEU A 646 -3.21 17.80 5.60
CA LEU A 646 -2.80 16.75 4.64
C LEU A 646 -2.16 15.54 5.34
N GLY A 647 -1.49 15.72 6.49
CA GLY A 647 -0.98 14.61 7.29
C GLY A 647 -2.12 13.69 7.75
N GLY A 648 -3.25 14.26 8.18
CA GLY A 648 -4.47 13.52 8.48
C GLY A 648 -4.99 12.69 7.31
N SER A 649 -4.76 13.12 6.06
CA SER A 649 -5.09 12.35 4.86
C SER A 649 -4.32 11.05 4.76
N TYR A 650 -3.01 11.11 5.03
CA TYR A 650 -2.14 9.95 5.06
C TYR A 650 -2.43 9.06 6.29
N SER A 651 -2.79 9.66 7.44
CA SER A 651 -3.24 8.92 8.64
C SER A 651 -4.44 8.02 8.36
N ASN A 652 -5.45 8.54 7.65
CA ASN A 652 -6.69 7.81 7.37
C ASN A 652 -6.44 6.50 6.58
N VAL A 653 -5.67 6.54 5.48
CA VAL A 653 -5.33 5.27 4.78
C VAL A 653 -4.45 4.37 5.61
N CYS A 654 -3.42 4.91 6.24
CA CYS A 654 -2.46 4.10 6.96
C CYS A 654 -3.18 3.25 8.02
N TYR A 655 -4.10 3.86 8.76
CA TYR A 655 -4.95 3.20 9.75
C TYR A 655 -5.82 2.05 9.21
N THR A 656 -6.22 2.05 7.93
CA THR A 656 -7.23 1.09 7.43
C THR A 656 -6.70 0.17 6.34
N GLN A 657 -5.50 0.48 5.83
CA GLN A 657 -4.57 -0.58 5.45
C GLN A 657 -3.96 -1.26 6.69
N PHE A 658 -4.13 -0.73 7.92
CA PHE A 658 -3.82 -1.48 9.15
C PHE A 658 -5.00 -2.32 9.68
N THR A 659 -6.26 -2.09 9.28
CA THR A 659 -7.35 -3.04 9.59
C THR A 659 -7.25 -4.34 8.78
N VAL A 660 -6.22 -4.52 7.93
CA VAL A 660 -6.01 -5.78 7.19
C VAL A 660 -5.64 -6.92 8.11
N PRO A 661 -6.34 -8.07 8.01
CA PRO A 661 -5.78 -9.35 8.38
C PRO A 661 -4.34 -9.48 7.88
N ASN A 662 -3.39 -9.55 8.82
CA ASN A 662 -1.96 -9.75 8.57
C ASN A 662 -1.18 -8.55 7.96
N THR A 663 -1.68 -7.29 8.00
CA THR A 663 -0.83 -6.13 7.64
C THR A 663 -0.15 -5.46 8.84
N LEU A 664 -0.79 -5.45 10.01
CA LEU A 664 -0.08 -5.10 11.25
C LEU A 664 1.04 -6.10 11.57
N PRO A 665 2.09 -5.67 12.31
CA PRO A 665 3.10 -6.58 12.84
C PRO A 665 2.51 -7.64 13.79
N PRO A 666 3.18 -8.79 13.97
CA PRO A 666 2.87 -9.73 15.05
C PRO A 666 3.01 -9.07 16.44
N SER A 667 2.15 -9.47 17.38
CA SER A 667 2.09 -8.93 18.76
C SER A 667 1.78 -7.42 18.82
N SER A 668 1.01 -6.92 17.85
CA SER A 668 0.47 -5.56 17.84
C SER A 668 -1.05 -5.56 17.66
N VAL A 669 -1.73 -4.56 18.21
CA VAL A 669 -3.17 -4.33 18.06
C VAL A 669 -3.44 -2.92 17.53
N LEU A 670 -4.49 -2.74 16.73
CA LEU A 670 -4.86 -1.43 16.21
C LEU A 670 -5.50 -0.59 17.33
N GLY A 671 -4.85 0.51 17.69
CA GLY A 671 -5.37 1.54 18.58
C GLY A 671 -6.36 2.45 17.86
N ASP A 672 -6.45 3.71 18.27
CA ASP A 672 -7.33 4.70 17.62
C ASP A 672 -6.66 5.41 16.44
N LEU A 673 -7.48 6.10 15.64
CA LEU A 673 -7.04 7.15 14.70
C LEU A 673 -7.47 8.52 15.23
N TYR A 674 -6.56 9.49 15.23
CA TYR A 674 -6.83 10.88 15.60
C TYR A 674 -6.42 11.86 14.49
N THR A 675 -7.41 12.51 13.87
CA THR A 675 -7.15 13.43 12.74
C THR A 675 -7.61 14.86 13.03
N PHE A 676 -6.74 15.83 12.74
CA PHE A 676 -6.93 17.23 13.15
C PHE A 676 -6.97 18.15 11.93
N GLY A 677 -8.05 18.90 11.74
CA GLY A 677 -8.20 19.76 10.56
C GLY A 677 -8.16 19.01 9.23
N CYS A 678 -8.30 17.69 9.25
CA CYS A 678 -8.18 16.83 8.07
C CYS A 678 -9.23 17.25 7.02
N PRO A 679 -8.87 17.31 5.73
CA PRO A 679 -9.83 17.56 4.68
C PRO A 679 -10.85 16.42 4.59
N ARG A 680 -11.89 16.58 3.76
CA ARG A 680 -12.56 15.39 3.23
C ARG A 680 -11.57 14.70 2.32
N ILE A 681 -10.89 13.75 2.92
CA ILE A 681 -9.97 12.87 2.24
C ILE A 681 -10.73 11.73 1.62
N GLY A 682 -12.06 11.84 1.45
CA GLY A 682 -12.80 10.95 0.58
C GLY A 682 -14.29 11.27 0.44
N TYR A 683 -15.09 10.34 -0.11
CA TYR A 683 -16.55 10.29 -0.35
C TYR A 683 -17.28 9.29 0.61
N LYS A 684 -18.41 8.65 0.23
CA LYS A 684 -19.14 7.59 0.99
C LYS A 684 -18.61 6.15 1.14
N ASP A 685 -18.47 5.26 0.13
CA ASP A 685 -18.14 3.83 0.34
C ASP A 685 -16.83 3.52 1.09
N PHE A 686 -15.71 4.25 0.90
CA PHE A 686 -14.51 4.09 1.76
C PHE A 686 -15.01 4.40 3.24
N ALA A 687 -16.01 5.25 3.49
CA ALA A 687 -16.49 5.61 4.85
C ALA A 687 -17.36 4.54 5.48
N GLU A 688 -18.17 3.89 4.65
CA GLU A 688 -18.90 2.69 4.99
C GLU A 688 -17.88 1.58 5.32
N ALA A 689 -16.87 1.42 4.48
CA ALA A 689 -15.77 0.47 4.62
C ALA A 689 -14.82 0.66 5.81
N MET A 690 -14.54 1.89 6.29
CA MET A 690 -13.89 2.05 7.60
C MET A 690 -14.77 1.43 8.67
N ARG A 691 -16.02 1.90 8.70
CA ARG A 691 -16.97 1.71 9.79
C ARG A 691 -17.43 0.27 9.89
N GLU A 692 -17.55 -0.42 8.76
CA GLU A 692 -17.85 -1.85 8.66
C GLU A 692 -16.73 -2.75 9.20
N HIS A 693 -15.52 -2.19 9.39
CA HIS A 693 -14.35 -2.94 9.82
C HIS A 693 -13.59 -2.27 10.99
N LEU A 694 -14.22 -1.30 11.65
CA LEU A 694 -13.99 -1.06 13.06
C LEU A 694 -14.75 -2.13 13.86
N GLY A 695 -14.26 -2.50 15.05
CA GLY A 695 -14.95 -3.46 15.90
C GLY A 695 -14.17 -3.84 17.15
N GLU A 696 -14.42 -5.04 17.69
CA GLU A 696 -13.83 -5.54 18.95
C GLU A 696 -12.29 -5.70 18.93
N HIS A 697 -11.64 -5.50 17.78
CA HIS A 697 -10.20 -5.70 17.58
C HIS A 697 -9.49 -4.43 17.04
N THR A 698 -10.17 -3.28 17.02
CA THR A 698 -9.65 -1.98 16.60
C THR A 698 -10.07 -0.88 17.56
N GLY A 699 -9.34 0.23 17.62
CA GLY A 699 -9.87 1.46 18.18
C GLY A 699 -10.84 2.20 17.26
N TYR A 700 -11.14 3.43 17.67
CA TYR A 700 -12.11 4.30 17.02
C TYR A 700 -11.40 5.29 16.06
N ALA A 701 -12.02 5.58 14.92
CA ALA A 701 -11.63 6.67 14.05
C ALA A 701 -12.22 8.03 14.48
N TRP A 702 -11.42 8.88 15.12
CA TRP A 702 -11.82 10.22 15.57
C TRP A 702 -11.36 11.34 14.63
N ARG A 703 -12.30 12.22 14.24
CA ARG A 703 -11.99 13.52 13.64
C ARG A 703 -12.17 14.66 14.62
N ILE A 704 -11.23 15.60 14.60
CA ILE A 704 -11.23 16.80 15.43
C ILE A 704 -11.18 18.02 14.50
N ALA A 705 -12.24 18.83 14.55
CA ALA A 705 -12.45 19.95 13.62
C ALA A 705 -12.79 21.24 14.37
N ASN A 706 -12.03 22.31 14.17
CA ASN A 706 -12.43 23.64 14.63
C ASN A 706 -13.66 24.10 13.84
N HIS A 707 -14.65 24.70 14.51
CA HIS A 707 -15.97 25.04 13.95
C HIS A 707 -15.93 25.78 12.59
N LYS A 708 -14.90 26.59 12.36
CA LYS A 708 -14.71 27.41 11.15
C LYS A 708 -13.43 27.05 10.37
N ASP A 709 -12.87 25.86 10.57
CA ASP A 709 -11.74 25.38 9.77
C ASP A 709 -12.20 25.11 8.32
N PRO A 710 -11.70 25.86 7.31
CA PRO A 710 -12.10 25.68 5.93
C PRO A 710 -11.62 24.33 5.36
N VAL A 711 -10.48 23.80 5.79
CA VAL A 711 -9.90 22.56 5.26
C VAL A 711 -10.80 21.38 5.60
N THR A 712 -11.40 21.33 6.79
CA THR A 712 -12.41 20.30 7.15
C THR A 712 -13.66 20.31 6.26
N LYS A 713 -13.79 21.29 5.38
CA LYS A 713 -14.86 21.44 4.38
C LYS A 713 -14.35 21.41 2.92
N VAL A 714 -13.04 21.23 2.68
CA VAL A 714 -12.50 20.99 1.33
C VAL A 714 -12.45 19.48 1.00
N PRO A 715 -12.64 19.10 -0.27
CA PRO A 715 -13.17 19.96 -1.32
C PRO A 715 -14.63 20.37 -1.05
N PRO A 716 -15.01 21.55 -1.57
CA PRO A 716 -16.28 22.18 -1.25
C PRO A 716 -17.45 21.37 -1.82
N ILE A 717 -18.54 21.32 -1.04
CA ILE A 717 -19.83 20.78 -1.49
C ILE A 717 -20.43 21.78 -2.49
N PRO A 718 -20.71 21.41 -3.75
CA PRO A 718 -21.44 22.28 -4.67
C PRO A 718 -22.84 22.59 -4.14
N PHE A 719 -23.32 23.82 -4.33
CA PHE A 719 -24.66 24.22 -3.85
C PHE A 719 -25.82 23.38 -4.42
N THR A 720 -25.59 22.70 -5.56
CA THR A 720 -26.54 21.80 -6.23
C THR A 720 -26.65 20.41 -5.61
N GLY A 721 -25.70 20.00 -4.75
CA GLY A 721 -25.56 18.63 -4.27
C GLY A 721 -25.17 17.63 -5.38
N ASN A 722 -24.89 16.36 -5.07
CA ASN A 722 -24.37 15.90 -3.78
C ASN A 722 -22.84 15.93 -3.86
N SER A 723 -22.16 16.51 -2.86
CA SER A 723 -20.73 16.21 -2.67
C SER A 723 -20.58 14.70 -2.72
N GLN A 724 -19.70 14.20 -3.58
CA GLN A 724 -19.32 12.81 -3.43
C GLN A 724 -18.56 12.71 -2.10
N PHE A 725 -17.63 13.64 -1.87
CA PHE A 725 -16.81 13.74 -0.67
C PHE A 725 -17.57 13.75 0.67
N ASN A 726 -17.25 12.82 1.58
CA ASN A 726 -17.69 12.69 2.97
C ASN A 726 -16.47 12.67 3.91
N HIS A 727 -16.71 12.43 5.20
CA HIS A 727 -15.69 12.24 6.21
C HIS A 727 -15.80 10.84 6.82
N VAL A 728 -14.72 10.35 7.44
CA VAL A 728 -14.81 9.16 8.32
C VAL A 728 -15.78 9.47 9.46
N ASP A 729 -16.50 8.50 10.01
CA ASP A 729 -17.77 8.81 10.70
C ASP A 729 -17.63 9.78 11.89
N ALA A 730 -17.13 9.31 13.04
CA ALA A 730 -17.22 10.07 14.29
C ALA A 730 -16.30 11.29 14.33
N GLY A 731 -16.77 12.37 14.96
CA GLY A 731 -15.93 13.53 15.20
C GLY A 731 -16.49 14.53 16.18
N TYR A 732 -15.60 15.42 16.63
CA TYR A 732 -15.92 16.50 17.55
C TYR A 732 -15.55 17.86 16.98
N ARG A 733 -16.47 18.80 17.15
CA ARG A 733 -16.36 20.20 16.76
C ARG A 733 -15.86 21.03 17.94
N LEU A 734 -14.70 21.63 17.77
CA LEU A 734 -14.07 22.51 18.75
C LEU A 734 -14.47 23.98 18.52
N SER A 735 -14.48 24.77 19.60
CA SER A 735 -14.75 26.21 19.53
C SER A 735 -14.13 26.97 20.71
N LYS A 736 -13.93 28.29 20.55
CA LYS A 736 -13.40 29.16 21.62
C LYS A 736 -14.31 29.25 22.85
N SER A 737 -15.62 29.08 22.72
CA SER A 737 -16.61 29.42 23.75
C SER A 737 -17.37 28.22 24.34
N LYS A 738 -17.70 27.20 23.54
CA LYS A 738 -18.45 26.01 23.97
C LYS A 738 -17.52 24.85 24.35
N LYS A 739 -18.07 23.85 25.08
CA LYS A 739 -17.53 22.48 25.13
C LYS A 739 -17.51 21.85 23.71
N PRO A 740 -16.71 20.80 23.47
CA PRO A 740 -16.74 20.04 22.21
C PRO A 740 -18.16 19.54 21.87
N GLU A 741 -18.61 19.79 20.64
CA GLU A 741 -19.92 19.34 20.15
C GLU A 741 -19.73 18.13 19.24
N LEU A 742 -20.52 17.06 19.39
CA LEU A 742 -20.50 15.94 18.44
C LEU A 742 -20.83 16.44 17.01
N ILE A 743 -20.06 15.97 16.04
CA ILE A 743 -20.33 16.15 14.61
C ILE A 743 -21.19 14.94 14.19
N PRO A 744 -22.43 15.14 13.70
CA PRO A 744 -23.19 14.06 13.08
C PRO A 744 -22.41 13.45 11.93
N SER A 745 -22.55 12.14 11.71
CA SER A 745 -21.96 11.43 10.57
C SER A 745 -22.21 12.21 9.28
N GLU A 746 -21.15 12.53 8.53
CA GLU A 746 -21.25 13.10 7.18
C GLU A 746 -21.46 11.99 6.12
N ILE A 747 -21.59 10.72 6.51
CA ILE A 747 -21.72 9.58 5.59
C ILE A 747 -23.13 9.57 4.97
N GLY A 748 -23.24 10.03 3.71
CA GLY A 748 -24.47 10.09 2.92
C GLY A 748 -25.45 11.21 3.29
N THR A 749 -25.31 11.81 4.46
CA THR A 749 -26.18 12.89 4.99
C THR A 749 -25.88 14.29 4.42
N LEU A 750 -25.03 14.39 3.40
CA LEU A 750 -24.27 15.59 3.07
C LEU A 750 -25.03 16.64 2.24
N THR A 751 -25.93 17.33 2.94
CA THR A 751 -26.54 18.59 2.49
C THR A 751 -25.51 19.73 2.38
N SER A 752 -25.75 20.65 1.44
CA SER A 752 -24.86 21.80 1.20
C SER A 752 -24.91 22.81 2.36
N GLY A 753 -23.77 23.48 2.62
CA GLY A 753 -23.62 24.39 3.74
C GLY A 753 -22.67 25.56 3.44
N PRO A 754 -22.80 26.71 4.13
CA PRO A 754 -22.05 27.92 3.81
C PRO A 754 -20.55 27.76 4.11
N PHE A 755 -19.74 27.99 3.08
CA PHE A 755 -18.28 27.97 3.18
C PHE A 755 -17.76 29.28 3.79
N TRP A 756 -17.25 29.21 5.02
CA TRP A 756 -16.69 30.36 5.74
C TRP A 756 -15.15 30.29 5.75
N LEU A 757 -14.51 31.17 5.00
CA LEU A 757 -13.05 31.30 4.99
C LEU A 757 -12.54 31.91 6.29
N ALA A 758 -11.88 31.10 7.11
CA ALA A 758 -11.19 31.55 8.32
C ALA A 758 -9.89 30.74 8.52
N LEU A 759 -8.88 31.00 7.68
CA LEU A 759 -7.59 30.29 7.66
C LEU A 759 -6.99 30.04 9.04
N SER A 760 -6.99 31.05 9.92
CA SER A 760 -6.46 30.96 11.29
C SER A 760 -7.14 29.89 12.17
N GLN A 761 -8.29 29.36 11.77
CA GLN A 761 -8.97 28.25 12.43
C GLN A 761 -8.39 26.87 12.06
N HIS A 762 -7.60 26.80 10.99
CA HIS A 762 -6.82 25.62 10.60
C HIS A 762 -5.41 25.60 11.23
N HIS A 763 -4.98 26.68 11.89
CA HIS A 763 -3.64 26.75 12.48
C HIS A 763 -3.54 25.86 13.74
N ALA A 764 -2.39 25.23 13.92
CA ALA A 764 -2.10 24.37 15.07
C ALA A 764 -2.24 25.13 16.40
N THR A 765 -1.82 26.40 16.44
CA THR A 765 -2.03 27.29 17.60
C THR A 765 -3.50 27.43 18.00
N THR A 766 -4.44 27.41 17.05
CA THR A 766 -5.87 27.48 17.32
C THR A 766 -6.45 26.12 17.74
N TYR A 767 -6.01 25.02 17.12
CA TYR A 767 -6.35 23.67 17.58
C TYR A 767 -5.90 23.44 19.02
N TYR A 768 -4.65 23.78 19.36
CA TYR A 768 -4.13 23.79 20.73
C TYR A 768 -5.03 24.59 21.67
N ALA A 769 -5.31 25.85 21.33
CA ALA A 769 -6.09 26.74 22.19
C ALA A 769 -7.52 26.24 22.47
N TYR A 770 -8.12 25.46 21.56
CA TYR A 770 -9.45 24.87 21.77
C TYR A 770 -9.38 23.49 22.45
N LEU A 771 -8.35 22.68 22.18
CA LEU A 771 -8.12 21.39 22.86
C LEU A 771 -7.72 21.58 24.33
N HIS A 772 -6.82 22.51 24.64
CA HIS A 772 -6.50 22.92 26.01
C HIS A 772 -7.75 23.34 26.78
N LYS A 773 -8.70 24.01 26.10
CA LYS A 773 -10.00 24.37 26.70
C LYS A 773 -10.93 23.16 26.86
N ALA A 774 -10.89 22.17 25.96
CA ALA A 774 -11.65 20.92 26.09
C ALA A 774 -11.16 20.06 27.28
N LEU A 775 -9.86 20.07 27.57
CA LEU A 775 -9.27 19.41 28.74
C LEU A 775 -9.64 20.05 30.09
N SER A 776 -10.01 21.34 30.11
CA SER A 776 -10.11 22.16 31.32
C SER A 776 -11.53 22.60 31.71
N GLY A 777 -12.59 22.02 31.12
CA GLY A 777 -13.97 22.41 31.43
C GLY A 777 -15.04 21.39 31.09
#